data_AF-A0AAE1Z0L6-F1
#
_entry.id   AF-A0AAE1Z0L6-F1
#
_cell.length_a   1.000
_cell.length_b   1.000
_cell.length_c   1.000
_cell.angle_alpha   90.00
_cell.angle_beta   90.00
_cell.angle_gamma   90.00
#
_symmetry.space_group_name_H-M   'P 1'
#
loop_
_entity.id
_entity.type
_entity.pdbx_description
1 polymer ?
#
loop_
_entity_poly.entity_id
_entity_poly.type
_entity_poly.pdbx_seq_one_letter_code
_entity_poly.pdbx_strand_id
1 'polypeptide(L)'
;MSAKKEDEAVLPLFETRSARGGAAHKLFCLTILCGIVLIWSYRLIHMPRAGQPGKHAWSAMFFAEVLFGLYWIITQSGRWRVVYRYPFKHRLSTRYEEKKLPGVDIFVCTADPILEPPSMVISTVLSVMAYNYPPERISIYLSDDGGSELTFYALFEASRFSKYWIPFCKKYNVEPRSPQVYFSSQNASVDESGFAQDWTSVKELYEDMKSRIDSAAAKGCIPEEIRDQHKGFSEWNSNVTKQDHQSIVQILIDGWNPEATDVEGNRLPTLVYLSREKRPGWPHNFKAGSMNSLIRVSAEISNAPIILNVDCDMYSNDGDTTQDALCFFLDEKQGEQISYVQYPQNYNNTIKNDVYANLNLPINHIELCGLDGFGGALYVGTGCFHRRESLSGKKYSGSHTIECHSVIDNIKGRSVQELEEASKILANCSYEKGTQWGKEMGLVYGSPVEDIVTGLAIQCRGWKPVYYNPTKYAFQGVAPTTLDISLIQYKRWCEGMFQVFFSKYCPFIYGHRKISLGAQMGYSIYLLWAPVSLPTLCYVIVPALSLLHDVPLFPQVFSLWFIPFAYVFAAKTAYTLAEDLVLGNTLRGWWNTQRMVLIRRTTAYFFAFIDTVIMQLGLSQTAFAVTAKVVDDEAQKRYRKGLIDFGSSSVMLVIIATLALLNLISLGWGLKKALFSAPETFETLVAQLTVCGIIVMLNLPVYEALFFRSDKGSIPSSVTFKSMAIASIACLSPARKTRDYDQSTNNKMRLSVTAVAVMVILSSVGGAFGIRFVINREECFSHKVEYGNTVHFSFVVIKSEGSWHYSDDGVDLVVKGPNGEQIHDIRDKTSDKHEFVAYHQGVYRFCFTNKSPYHETIDFDVHAGHFLYHDEHAKDEHFKPLFEHIGKLEEALYNIQFEQHWLEAQTDRQAIVNEKMGRGAIHKALFESAALILASGLQVYILRRLFERKLGASRV
;
A
#
# COMPACT_ATOMS: atom_id res chain seq x y z
N MET A 1 55.37 39.42 9.67
CA MET A 1 54.09 40.13 9.87
C MET A 1 53.06 39.50 8.95
N SER A 2 52.13 38.77 9.56
CA SER A 2 51.01 38.08 8.93
C SER A 2 49.98 39.10 8.45
N ALA A 3 49.72 39.15 7.15
CA ALA A 3 48.56 39.83 6.61
C ALA A 3 47.39 38.83 6.64
N LYS A 4 46.47 39.04 7.59
CA LYS A 4 45.15 38.41 7.61
C LYS A 4 44.50 38.60 6.24
N LYS A 5 44.30 37.50 5.50
CA LYS A 5 43.18 37.42 4.56
C LYS A 5 41.92 37.41 5.42
N GLU A 6 41.14 38.48 5.33
CA GLU A 6 39.77 38.46 5.85
C GLU A 6 39.00 37.37 5.09
N ASP A 7 38.48 36.40 5.82
CA ASP A 7 37.52 35.42 5.32
C ASP A 7 36.25 36.17 4.92
N GLU A 8 36.04 36.43 3.62
CA GLU A 8 34.70 36.75 3.13
C GLU A 8 33.80 35.56 3.47
N ALA A 9 32.92 35.74 4.46
CA ALA A 9 32.05 34.67 4.95
C ALA A 9 31.12 34.19 3.82
N VAL A 10 31.41 33.01 3.27
CA VAL A 10 30.58 32.37 2.24
C VAL A 10 29.14 32.26 2.74
N LEU A 11 28.20 32.87 2.00
CA LEU A 11 26.79 32.87 2.34
C LEU A 11 26.21 31.44 2.30
N PRO A 12 25.33 31.04 3.24
CA PRO A 12 24.77 29.70 3.25
C PRO A 12 23.84 29.46 2.04
N LEU A 13 23.77 28.21 1.58
CA LEU A 13 22.89 27.80 0.48
C LEU A 13 21.48 27.44 0.95
N PHE A 14 21.26 27.26 2.25
CA PHE A 14 19.94 27.14 2.84
C PHE A 14 19.87 27.75 4.24
N GLU A 15 18.66 28.05 4.70
CA GLU A 15 18.38 28.47 6.07
C GLU A 15 17.46 27.46 6.77
N THR A 16 17.66 27.24 8.06
CA THR A 16 16.74 26.46 8.91
C THR A 16 16.06 27.38 9.91
N ARG A 17 14.73 27.44 9.88
CA ARG A 17 13.91 28.25 10.80
C ARG A 17 13.08 27.34 11.70
N SER A 18 13.04 27.65 12.98
CA SER A 18 12.12 26.96 13.90
C SER A 18 10.69 27.47 13.71
N ALA A 19 9.70 26.60 13.82
CA ALA A 19 8.29 26.99 13.81
C ALA A 19 7.97 27.95 14.96
N ARG A 20 7.08 28.92 14.71
CA ARG A 20 6.56 29.82 15.74
C ARG A 20 5.59 29.08 16.66
N GLY A 21 5.44 29.55 17.91
CA GLY A 21 4.46 29.00 18.85
C GLY A 21 4.90 27.76 19.64
N GLY A 22 6.16 27.30 19.49
CA GLY A 22 6.65 26.11 20.20
C GLY A 22 6.53 26.16 21.74
N ALA A 23 6.64 27.35 22.35
CA ALA A 23 6.43 27.50 23.79
C ALA A 23 4.96 27.27 24.20
N ALA A 24 4.01 27.79 23.42
CA ALA A 24 2.58 27.59 23.66
C ALA A 24 2.19 26.12 23.47
N HIS A 25 2.74 25.45 22.44
CA HIS A 25 2.55 24.02 22.23
C HIS A 25 3.06 23.20 23.43
N LYS A 26 4.28 23.49 23.94
CA LYS A 26 4.82 22.80 25.12
C LYS A 26 3.95 22.99 26.37
N LEU A 27 3.42 24.19 26.58
CA LEU A 27 2.47 24.44 27.67
C LEU A 27 1.19 23.62 27.50
N PHE A 28 0.63 23.57 26.29
CA PHE A 28 -0.51 22.71 25.96
C PHE A 28 -0.20 21.22 26.18
N CYS A 29 0.97 20.73 25.79
CA CYS A 29 1.38 19.36 26.07
C CYS A 29 1.42 19.08 27.57
N LEU A 30 1.92 20.01 28.38
CA LEU A 30 1.98 19.87 29.83
C LEU A 30 0.57 19.75 30.44
N THR A 31 -0.38 20.59 30.01
CA THR A 31 -1.75 20.53 30.53
C THR A 31 -2.46 19.24 30.10
N ILE A 32 -2.25 18.76 28.87
CA ILE A 32 -2.77 17.47 28.41
C ILE A 32 -2.16 16.31 29.20
N LEU A 33 -0.84 16.32 29.45
CA LEU A 33 -0.16 15.31 30.24
C LEU A 33 -0.71 15.25 31.67
N CYS A 34 -0.93 16.40 32.32
CA CYS A 34 -1.60 16.46 33.63
C CYS A 34 -2.99 15.83 33.57
N GLY A 35 -3.78 16.13 32.53
CA GLY A 35 -5.09 15.51 32.31
C GLY A 35 -5.02 13.98 32.17
N ILE A 36 -4.08 13.46 31.38
CA ILE A 36 -3.84 12.02 31.21
C ILE A 36 -3.48 11.36 32.54
N VAL A 37 -2.57 11.95 33.32
CA VAL A 37 -2.16 11.43 34.63
C VAL A 37 -3.33 11.40 35.62
N LEU A 38 -4.19 12.43 35.62
CA LEU A 38 -5.40 12.47 36.44
C LEU A 38 -6.42 11.40 36.02
N ILE A 39 -6.59 11.16 34.72
CA ILE A 39 -7.43 10.07 34.20
C ILE A 39 -6.91 8.72 34.67
N TRP A 40 -5.61 8.45 34.54
CA TRP A 40 -5.00 7.20 35.01
C TRP A 40 -5.15 7.02 36.53
N SER A 41 -4.95 8.10 37.29
CA SER A 41 -5.14 8.11 38.74
C SER A 41 -6.59 7.79 39.11
N TYR A 42 -7.57 8.41 38.42
CA TYR A 42 -8.99 8.11 38.61
C TYR A 42 -9.29 6.62 38.38
N ARG A 43 -8.79 6.05 37.27
CA ARG A 43 -9.00 4.64 36.92
C ARG A 43 -8.45 3.68 37.96
N LEU A 44 -7.28 3.99 38.52
CA LEU A 44 -6.64 3.18 39.56
C LEU A 44 -7.36 3.28 40.90
N ILE A 45 -7.73 4.50 41.33
CA ILE A 45 -8.40 4.74 42.62
C ILE A 45 -9.80 4.11 42.65
N HIS A 46 -10.54 4.19 41.53
CA HIS A 46 -11.92 3.72 41.43
C HIS A 46 -12.05 2.34 40.78
N MET A 47 -10.98 1.54 40.78
CA MET A 47 -10.98 0.19 40.22
C MET A 47 -12.02 -0.71 40.92
N PRO A 48 -12.98 -1.31 40.19
CA PRO A 48 -13.98 -2.19 40.79
C PRO A 48 -13.36 -3.42 41.47
N ARG A 49 -13.94 -3.84 42.61
CA ARG A 49 -13.48 -5.02 43.37
C ARG A 49 -13.70 -6.31 42.56
N ALA A 50 -12.91 -7.34 42.87
CA ALA A 50 -13.07 -8.65 42.23
C ALA A 50 -14.51 -9.17 42.39
N GLY A 51 -15.12 -9.61 41.27
CA GLY A 51 -16.49 -10.10 41.24
C GLY A 51 -17.58 -9.04 40.99
N GLN A 52 -17.26 -7.74 41.02
CA GLN A 52 -18.24 -6.70 40.69
C GLN A 52 -18.55 -6.66 39.18
N PRO A 53 -19.82 -6.45 38.79
CA PRO A 53 -20.19 -6.27 37.39
C PRO A 53 -19.45 -5.06 36.79
N GLY A 54 -18.98 -5.20 35.56
CA GLY A 54 -18.26 -4.12 34.87
C GLY A 54 -16.75 -4.06 35.14
N LYS A 55 -16.18 -4.85 36.06
CA LYS A 55 -14.73 -4.86 36.32
C LYS A 55 -13.90 -5.07 35.05
N HIS A 56 -14.27 -6.04 34.22
CA HIS A 56 -13.54 -6.34 32.99
C HIS A 56 -13.60 -5.19 31.97
N ALA A 57 -14.76 -4.54 31.85
CA ALA A 57 -14.92 -3.37 30.99
C ALA A 57 -14.06 -2.20 31.51
N TRP A 58 -14.05 -1.97 32.83
CA TRP A 58 -13.19 -0.97 33.46
C TRP A 58 -11.70 -1.25 33.25
N SER A 59 -11.25 -2.50 33.45
CA SER A 59 -9.86 -2.91 33.17
C SER A 59 -9.48 -2.67 31.72
N ALA A 60 -10.36 -3.02 30.78
CA ALA A 60 -10.12 -2.84 29.34
C ALA A 60 -10.00 -1.35 28.99
N MET A 61 -10.88 -0.50 29.53
CA MET A 61 -10.80 0.95 29.35
C MET A 61 -9.51 1.53 29.92
N PHE A 62 -9.12 1.13 31.14
CA PHE A 62 -7.87 1.59 31.75
C PHE A 62 -6.66 1.18 30.92
N PHE A 63 -6.60 -0.09 30.47
CA PHE A 63 -5.52 -0.55 29.59
C PHE A 63 -5.47 0.24 28.28
N ALA A 64 -6.63 0.50 27.67
CA ALA A 64 -6.71 1.30 26.45
C ALA A 64 -6.22 2.75 26.66
N GLU A 65 -6.61 3.39 27.76
CA GLU A 65 -6.18 4.74 28.13
C GLU A 65 -4.67 4.82 28.42
N VAL A 66 -4.08 3.77 29.02
CA VAL A 66 -2.63 3.68 29.21
C VAL A 66 -1.93 3.58 27.86
N LEU A 67 -2.37 2.68 26.97
CA LEU A 67 -1.80 2.55 25.63
C LEU A 67 -1.91 3.85 24.82
N PHE A 68 -3.06 4.52 24.86
CA PHE A 68 -3.23 5.81 24.20
C PHE A 68 -2.33 6.90 24.78
N GLY A 69 -2.19 6.99 26.11
CA GLY A 69 -1.32 7.99 26.71
C GLY A 69 0.16 7.72 26.43
N LEU A 70 0.61 6.45 26.42
CA LEU A 70 1.96 6.08 26.01
C LEU A 70 2.23 6.42 24.54
N TYR A 71 1.29 6.09 23.66
CA TYR A 71 1.40 6.46 22.25
C TYR A 71 1.41 7.99 22.06
N TRP A 72 0.57 8.72 22.80
CA TRP A 72 0.56 10.18 22.79
C TRP A 72 1.90 10.78 23.22
N ILE A 73 2.58 10.22 24.21
CA ILE A 73 3.94 10.65 24.59
C ILE A 73 4.90 10.49 23.41
N ILE A 74 4.83 9.36 22.70
CA ILE A 74 5.67 9.10 21.51
C ILE A 74 5.38 10.12 20.42
N THR A 75 4.12 10.47 20.15
CA THR A 75 3.77 11.45 19.11
C THR A 75 4.23 12.88 19.39
N GLN A 76 4.61 13.22 20.63
CA GLN A 76 5.14 14.54 20.93
C GLN A 76 6.46 14.82 20.22
N SER A 77 7.26 13.79 19.90
CA SER A 77 8.51 13.98 19.16
C SER A 77 8.29 14.65 17.79
N GLY A 78 7.16 14.37 17.12
CA GLY A 78 6.81 15.01 15.85
C GLY A 78 6.37 16.47 15.96
N ARG A 79 6.15 17.00 17.17
CA ARG A 79 5.65 18.39 17.36
C ARG A 79 6.50 19.23 18.33
N TRP A 80 7.44 18.61 19.04
CA TRP A 80 8.24 19.27 20.07
C TRP A 80 9.23 20.30 19.53
N ARG A 81 9.81 20.02 18.35
CA ARG A 81 10.81 20.87 17.69
C ARG A 81 10.60 20.84 16.17
N VAL A 82 9.59 21.57 15.70
CA VAL A 82 9.31 21.69 14.26
C VAL A 82 10.29 22.69 13.64
N VAL A 83 10.96 22.27 12.55
CA VAL A 83 11.86 23.12 11.76
C VAL A 83 11.43 23.12 10.30
N TYR A 84 11.66 24.24 9.62
CA TYR A 84 11.44 24.43 8.20
C TYR A 84 12.75 24.83 7.53
N ARG A 85 12.99 24.30 6.33
CA ARG A 85 14.20 24.57 5.56
C ARG A 85 13.88 25.35 4.30
N TYR A 86 14.74 26.30 3.96
CA TYR A 86 14.58 27.20 2.83
C TYR A 86 15.86 27.23 2.00
N PRO A 87 15.90 26.57 0.83
CA PRO A 87 17.04 26.63 -0.08
C PRO A 87 17.10 27.96 -0.83
N PHE A 88 18.30 28.37 -1.24
CA PHE A 88 18.56 29.61 -1.97
C PHE A 88 19.16 29.31 -3.36
N LYS A 89 18.32 28.86 -4.31
CA LYS A 89 18.72 28.50 -5.68
C LYS A 89 19.57 29.58 -6.39
N HIS A 90 19.24 30.86 -6.21
CA HIS A 90 20.02 31.96 -6.80
C HIS A 90 21.47 32.01 -6.32
N ARG A 91 21.74 31.61 -5.07
CA ARG A 91 23.11 31.54 -4.54
C ARG A 91 23.85 30.34 -5.09
N LEU A 92 23.14 29.22 -5.25
CA LEU A 92 23.69 28.03 -5.89
C LEU A 92 24.13 28.34 -7.32
N SER A 93 23.28 28.96 -8.13
CA SER A 93 23.59 29.31 -9.53
C SER A 93 24.69 30.37 -9.65
N THR A 94 24.76 31.33 -8.72
CA THR A 94 25.84 32.33 -8.71
C THR A 94 27.18 31.71 -8.33
N ARG A 95 27.17 30.71 -7.43
CA ARG A 95 28.39 30.08 -6.89
C ARG A 95 28.94 28.99 -7.79
N TYR A 96 28.06 28.20 -8.39
CA TYR A 96 28.42 27.11 -9.29
C TYR A 96 27.91 27.45 -10.68
N GLU A 97 28.84 27.73 -11.60
CA GLU A 97 28.53 27.67 -13.03
C GLU A 97 27.90 26.31 -13.35
N GLU A 98 26.94 26.24 -14.28
CA GLU A 98 26.21 25.00 -14.61
C GLU A 98 27.14 23.80 -14.86
N LYS A 99 28.32 24.05 -15.48
CA LYS A 99 29.35 23.04 -15.75
C LYS A 99 30.02 22.46 -14.50
N LYS A 100 29.90 23.10 -13.34
CA LYS A 100 30.47 22.70 -12.05
C LYS A 100 29.47 21.97 -11.16
N LEU A 101 28.22 21.82 -11.59
CA LEU A 101 27.22 21.05 -10.84
C LEU A 101 27.51 19.53 -10.92
N PRO A 102 27.22 18.76 -9.85
CA PRO A 102 27.48 17.33 -9.82
C PRO A 102 26.58 16.54 -10.78
N GLY A 103 26.99 15.33 -11.15
CA GLY A 103 26.08 14.41 -11.82
C GLY A 103 24.89 14.02 -10.91
N VAL A 104 23.75 13.70 -11.51
CA VAL A 104 22.56 13.17 -10.84
C VAL A 104 22.02 11.96 -11.60
N ASP A 105 21.98 10.80 -10.95
CA ASP A 105 21.30 9.62 -11.47
C ASP A 105 19.87 9.58 -10.97
N ILE A 106 18.91 9.31 -11.86
CA ILE A 106 17.49 9.24 -11.52
C ILE A 106 16.99 7.84 -11.79
N PHE A 107 16.46 7.20 -10.75
CA PHE A 107 15.94 5.85 -10.77
C PHE A 107 14.42 5.87 -10.75
N VAL A 108 13.81 5.31 -11.80
CA VAL A 108 12.37 5.04 -11.89
C VAL A 108 12.18 3.52 -11.82
N CYS A 109 11.36 3.04 -10.88
CA CYS A 109 11.09 1.60 -10.75
C CYS A 109 9.64 1.28 -11.14
N THR A 110 9.46 0.24 -11.95
CA THR A 110 8.16 -0.38 -12.28
C THR A 110 8.24 -1.89 -12.03
N ALA A 111 7.13 -2.49 -11.63
CA ALA A 111 7.06 -3.90 -11.23
C ALA A 111 6.18 -4.76 -12.13
N ASP A 112 5.14 -4.17 -12.75
CA ASP A 112 4.19 -4.92 -13.54
C ASP A 112 3.48 -4.05 -14.60
N PRO A 113 3.61 -4.35 -15.91
CA PRO A 113 3.05 -3.52 -16.98
C PRO A 113 1.51 -3.53 -17.02
N ILE A 114 0.84 -4.48 -16.37
CA ILE A 114 -0.63 -4.53 -16.30
C ILE A 114 -1.12 -3.64 -15.16
N LEU A 115 -0.52 -3.77 -13.97
CA LEU A 115 -0.91 -2.97 -12.80
C LEU A 115 -0.41 -1.53 -12.88
N GLU A 116 0.70 -1.31 -13.60
CA GLU A 116 1.39 -0.04 -13.82
C GLU A 116 1.57 0.20 -15.34
N PRO A 117 0.54 0.71 -16.03
CA PRO A 117 0.53 0.84 -17.49
C PRO A 117 1.76 1.55 -18.06
N PRO A 118 2.37 1.05 -19.16
CA PRO A 118 3.59 1.65 -19.72
C PRO A 118 3.48 3.13 -20.08
N SER A 119 2.29 3.59 -20.53
CA SER A 119 2.05 5.01 -20.84
C SER A 119 2.11 5.93 -19.61
N MET A 120 1.74 5.43 -18.42
CA MET A 120 1.93 6.15 -17.15
C MET A 120 3.43 6.17 -16.78
N VAL A 121 4.10 5.03 -16.87
CA VAL A 121 5.53 4.89 -16.53
C VAL A 121 6.38 5.88 -17.34
N ILE A 122 6.17 5.94 -18.66
CA ILE A 122 6.96 6.83 -19.53
C ILE A 122 6.64 8.30 -19.31
N SER A 123 5.43 8.64 -18.87
CA SER A 123 5.08 10.03 -18.53
C SER A 123 5.87 10.50 -17.31
N THR A 124 6.11 9.62 -16.34
CA THR A 124 7.02 9.86 -15.22
C THR A 124 8.47 9.99 -15.70
N VAL A 125 8.95 9.09 -16.55
CA VAL A 125 10.31 9.16 -17.14
C VAL A 125 10.53 10.50 -17.86
N LEU A 126 9.62 10.90 -18.75
CA LEU A 126 9.69 12.17 -19.48
C LEU A 126 9.68 13.38 -18.54
N SER A 127 8.95 13.30 -17.42
CA SER A 127 8.91 14.39 -16.44
C SER A 127 10.24 14.62 -15.73
N VAL A 128 10.98 13.54 -15.42
CA VAL A 128 12.28 13.63 -14.75
C VAL A 128 13.42 13.85 -15.73
N MET A 129 13.24 13.55 -17.02
CA MET A 129 14.18 13.96 -18.07
C MET A 129 14.15 15.48 -18.33
N ALA A 130 13.02 16.13 -18.01
CA ALA A 130 12.77 17.55 -18.31
C ALA A 130 13.08 18.51 -17.13
N TYR A 131 14.00 18.14 -16.22
CA TYR A 131 14.47 19.07 -15.19
C TYR A 131 15.27 20.24 -15.78
N ASN A 132 15.23 21.38 -15.10
CA ASN A 132 16.07 22.55 -15.37
C ASN A 132 17.51 22.28 -14.89
N TYR A 133 18.18 21.36 -15.58
CA TYR A 133 19.51 20.87 -15.27
C TYR A 133 20.30 20.58 -16.55
N PRO A 134 21.64 20.67 -16.54
CA PRO A 134 22.45 20.32 -17.70
C PRO A 134 22.20 18.85 -18.14
N PRO A 135 21.79 18.60 -19.40
CA PRO A 135 21.49 17.25 -19.88
C PRO A 135 22.65 16.26 -19.71
N GLU A 136 23.89 16.72 -19.90
CA GLU A 136 25.10 15.93 -19.75
C GLU A 136 25.43 15.58 -18.28
N ARG A 137 24.68 16.11 -17.32
CA ARG A 137 24.85 15.86 -15.88
C ARG A 137 23.69 15.07 -15.28
N ILE A 138 22.70 14.68 -16.07
CA ILE A 138 21.55 13.89 -15.59
C ILE A 138 21.44 12.60 -16.39
N SER A 139 21.25 11.48 -15.69
CA SER A 139 21.11 10.17 -16.32
C SER A 139 19.91 9.46 -15.73
N ILE A 140 19.01 8.98 -16.59
CA ILE A 140 17.74 8.40 -16.21
C ILE A 140 17.79 6.89 -16.44
N TYR A 141 17.40 6.14 -15.41
CA TYR A 141 17.38 4.69 -15.41
C TYR A 141 15.97 4.22 -15.09
N LEU A 142 15.35 3.50 -16.02
CA LEU A 142 14.11 2.77 -15.78
C LEU A 142 14.46 1.33 -15.41
N SER A 143 14.18 0.94 -14.18
CA SER A 143 14.21 -0.47 -13.77
C SER A 143 12.83 -1.09 -13.90
N ASP A 144 12.76 -2.14 -14.70
CA ASP A 144 11.56 -2.93 -14.94
C ASP A 144 11.71 -4.31 -14.29
N ASP A 145 11.09 -4.49 -13.12
CA ASP A 145 11.06 -5.78 -12.43
C ASP A 145 10.08 -6.76 -13.11
N GLY A 146 9.24 -6.31 -14.04
CA GLY A 146 8.38 -7.16 -14.86
C GLY A 146 9.13 -7.81 -16.03
N GLY A 147 10.26 -7.23 -16.46
CA GLY A 147 11.02 -7.69 -17.63
C GLY A 147 10.20 -7.67 -18.92
N SER A 148 9.33 -6.67 -19.08
CA SER A 148 8.34 -6.63 -20.16
C SER A 148 8.87 -5.95 -21.41
N GLU A 149 8.73 -6.62 -22.56
CA GLU A 149 9.01 -6.06 -23.88
C GLU A 149 8.15 -4.80 -24.15
N LEU A 150 6.92 -4.75 -23.62
CA LEU A 150 6.01 -3.60 -23.76
C LEU A 150 6.53 -2.36 -23.01
N THR A 151 7.11 -2.56 -21.82
CA THR A 151 7.74 -1.47 -21.05
C THR A 151 8.97 -0.94 -21.78
N PHE A 152 9.79 -1.84 -22.35
CA PHE A 152 10.94 -1.45 -23.16
C PHE A 152 10.52 -0.69 -24.43
N TYR A 153 9.49 -1.17 -25.13
CA TYR A 153 8.91 -0.47 -26.28
C TYR A 153 8.39 0.92 -25.93
N ALA A 154 7.68 1.06 -24.80
CA ALA A 154 7.21 2.35 -24.33
C ALA A 154 8.39 3.31 -24.07
N LEU A 155 9.48 2.83 -23.45
CA LEU A 155 10.68 3.63 -23.23
C LEU A 155 11.36 4.02 -24.55
N PHE A 156 11.38 3.13 -25.54
CA PHE A 156 11.87 3.42 -26.88
C PHE A 156 11.07 4.52 -27.56
N GLU A 157 9.73 4.46 -27.53
CA GLU A 157 8.87 5.52 -28.04
C GLU A 157 9.08 6.85 -27.27
N ALA A 158 9.23 6.79 -25.94
CA ALA A 158 9.52 7.95 -25.12
C ALA A 158 10.89 8.59 -25.45
N SER A 159 11.90 7.78 -25.79
CA SER A 159 13.21 8.28 -26.22
C SER A 159 13.10 9.17 -27.46
N ARG A 160 12.22 8.80 -28.41
CA ARG A 160 11.96 9.57 -29.64
C ARG A 160 11.19 10.85 -29.34
N PHE A 161 10.16 10.77 -28.50
CA PHE A 161 9.36 11.93 -28.11
C PHE A 161 10.14 12.93 -27.24
N SER A 162 11.12 12.47 -26.45
CA SER A 162 11.95 13.32 -25.60
C SER A 162 12.68 14.43 -26.37
N LYS A 163 13.02 14.19 -27.64
CA LYS A 163 13.61 15.16 -28.59
C LYS A 163 12.76 16.42 -28.80
N TYR A 164 11.46 16.33 -28.56
CA TYR A 164 10.50 17.42 -28.71
C TYR A 164 10.05 17.95 -27.35
N TRP A 165 9.80 17.04 -26.39
CA TRP A 165 9.29 17.40 -25.07
C TRP A 165 10.26 18.23 -24.23
N ILE A 166 11.54 17.87 -24.21
CA ILE A 166 12.56 18.53 -23.39
C ILE A 166 12.81 19.98 -23.83
N PRO A 167 13.07 20.28 -25.12
CA PRO A 167 13.23 21.66 -25.56
C PRO A 167 11.96 22.49 -25.35
N PHE A 168 10.77 21.91 -25.61
CA PHE A 168 9.48 22.56 -25.32
C PHE A 168 9.36 22.94 -23.83
N CYS A 169 9.71 22.01 -22.93
CA CYS A 169 9.71 22.24 -21.49
C CYS A 169 10.65 23.36 -21.05
N LYS A 170 11.83 23.44 -21.65
CA LYS A 170 12.83 24.46 -21.33
C LYS A 170 12.43 25.82 -21.88
N LYS A 171 11.99 25.88 -23.14
CA LYS A 171 11.60 27.11 -23.86
C LYS A 171 10.44 27.83 -23.18
N TYR A 172 9.42 27.08 -22.72
CA TYR A 172 8.20 27.65 -22.15
C TYR A 172 8.08 27.48 -20.62
N ASN A 173 9.14 26.97 -19.97
CA ASN A 173 9.14 26.65 -18.54
C ASN A 173 7.88 25.86 -18.09
N VAL A 174 7.58 24.79 -18.83
CA VAL A 174 6.35 23.99 -18.70
C VAL A 174 6.21 23.36 -17.32
N GLU A 175 5.04 23.52 -16.71
CA GLU A 175 4.70 22.88 -15.43
C GLU A 175 3.23 22.42 -15.42
N PRO A 176 2.91 21.21 -14.91
CA PRO A 176 3.84 20.17 -14.44
C PRO A 176 4.71 19.57 -15.56
N ARG A 177 5.83 18.93 -15.21
CA ARG A 177 6.76 18.33 -16.20
C ARG A 177 6.25 17.02 -16.81
N SER A 178 5.18 16.44 -16.26
CA SER A 178 4.54 15.25 -16.84
C SER A 178 3.67 15.65 -18.05
N PRO A 179 3.95 15.13 -19.26
CA PRO A 179 3.16 15.47 -20.44
C PRO A 179 1.70 15.02 -20.31
N GLN A 180 1.47 13.85 -19.70
CA GLN A 180 0.11 13.34 -19.42
C GLN A 180 -0.72 14.33 -18.61
N VAL A 181 -0.14 14.87 -17.55
CA VAL A 181 -0.86 15.79 -16.66
C VAL A 181 -0.96 17.17 -17.30
N TYR A 182 0.11 17.66 -17.91
CA TYR A 182 0.14 18.96 -18.58
C TYR A 182 -0.94 19.06 -19.68
N PHE A 183 -0.97 18.13 -20.62
CA PHE A 183 -1.93 18.16 -21.73
C PHE A 183 -3.38 17.81 -21.32
N SER A 184 -3.58 17.16 -20.17
CA SER A 184 -4.93 16.89 -19.62
C SER A 184 -5.54 18.08 -18.85
N SER A 185 -4.70 19.00 -18.37
CA SER A 185 -5.11 20.09 -17.47
C SER A 185 -5.18 21.45 -18.14
N GLN A 186 -4.44 21.67 -19.24
CA GLN A 186 -4.43 22.93 -19.97
C GLN A 186 -5.26 22.87 -21.25
N ASN A 187 -6.15 23.86 -21.41
CA ASN A 187 -6.66 24.25 -22.72
C ASN A 187 -5.74 25.38 -23.23
N ALA A 188 -5.28 25.28 -24.49
CA ALA A 188 -4.49 26.32 -25.12
C ALA A 188 -5.19 27.68 -24.94
N SER A 189 -4.65 28.55 -24.10
CA SER A 189 -5.17 29.90 -23.92
C SER A 189 -4.03 30.89 -23.79
N VAL A 190 -4.11 31.92 -24.64
CA VAL A 190 -3.38 33.21 -24.69
C VAL A 190 -2.23 33.34 -25.74
N ASP A 191 -2.58 34.05 -26.83
CA ASP A 191 -1.93 35.19 -27.53
C ASP A 191 -0.45 35.20 -28.00
N GLU A 192 0.25 34.08 -28.10
CA GLU A 192 1.48 34.02 -28.92
C GLU A 192 1.38 32.97 -30.03
N SER A 193 1.43 33.42 -31.29
CA SER A 193 1.25 32.57 -32.47
C SER A 193 2.26 31.40 -32.52
N GLY A 194 3.48 31.59 -31.99
CA GLY A 194 4.50 30.55 -31.90
C GLY A 194 4.23 29.50 -30.82
N PHE A 195 3.74 29.92 -29.64
CA PHE A 195 3.44 28.98 -28.54
C PHE A 195 2.28 28.05 -28.90
N ALA A 196 1.19 28.59 -29.48
CA ALA A 196 0.02 27.78 -29.83
C ALA A 196 0.35 26.70 -30.88
N GLN A 197 1.21 27.02 -31.84
CA GLN A 197 1.67 26.08 -32.86
C GLN A 197 2.57 24.99 -32.26
N ASP A 198 3.60 25.37 -31.48
CA ASP A 198 4.49 24.42 -30.80
C ASP A 198 3.70 23.52 -29.85
N TRP A 199 2.78 24.09 -29.06
CA TRP A 199 1.93 23.34 -28.13
C TRP A 199 1.07 22.29 -28.85
N THR A 200 0.42 22.68 -29.95
CA THR A 200 -0.44 21.77 -30.72
C THR A 200 0.40 20.64 -31.33
N SER A 201 1.54 20.97 -31.94
CA SER A 201 2.44 19.99 -32.54
C SER A 201 2.98 19.00 -31.51
N VAL A 202 3.46 19.47 -30.36
CA VAL A 202 3.99 18.59 -29.30
C VAL A 202 2.89 17.76 -28.66
N LYS A 203 1.67 18.31 -28.51
CA LYS A 203 0.51 17.55 -28.02
C LYS A 203 0.13 16.42 -28.97
N GLU A 204 0.07 16.68 -30.27
CA GLU A 204 -0.23 15.66 -31.28
C GLU A 204 0.81 14.54 -31.26
N LEU A 205 2.10 14.88 -31.17
CA LEU A 205 3.19 13.90 -31.03
C LEU A 205 3.06 13.05 -29.75
N TYR A 206 2.65 13.68 -28.64
CA TYR A 206 2.40 12.97 -27.39
C TYR A 206 1.21 12.00 -27.49
N GLU A 207 0.09 12.45 -28.05
CA GLU A 207 -1.12 11.64 -28.22
C GLU A 207 -0.89 10.46 -29.17
N ASP A 208 -0.12 10.68 -30.25
CA ASP A 208 0.28 9.67 -31.21
C ASP A 208 1.21 8.61 -30.57
N MET A 209 2.24 9.05 -29.83
CA MET A 209 3.10 8.15 -29.04
C MET A 209 2.27 7.34 -28.03
N LYS A 210 1.39 7.99 -27.26
CA LYS A 210 0.55 7.34 -26.27
C LYS A 210 -0.37 6.31 -26.91
N SER A 211 -1.00 6.65 -28.02
CA SER A 211 -1.89 5.76 -28.78
C SER A 211 -1.16 4.49 -29.24
N ARG A 212 0.06 4.62 -29.77
CA ARG A 212 0.89 3.47 -30.14
C ARG A 212 1.22 2.57 -28.95
N ILE A 213 1.59 3.16 -27.82
CA ILE A 213 1.91 2.41 -26.59
C ILE A 213 0.67 1.69 -26.06
N ASP A 214 -0.44 2.41 -25.91
CA ASP A 214 -1.70 1.86 -25.39
C ASP A 214 -2.23 0.75 -26.34
N SER A 215 -2.09 0.91 -27.66
CA SER A 215 -2.48 -0.12 -28.65
C SER A 215 -1.62 -1.38 -28.55
N ALA A 216 -0.30 -1.24 -28.40
CA ALA A 216 0.59 -2.38 -28.22
C ALA A 216 0.32 -3.09 -26.89
N ALA A 217 0.09 -2.33 -25.81
CA ALA A 217 -0.26 -2.89 -24.51
C ALA A 217 -1.59 -3.66 -24.55
N ALA A 218 -2.60 -3.13 -25.24
CA ALA A 218 -3.90 -3.80 -25.41
C ALA A 218 -3.79 -5.09 -26.25
N LYS A 219 -2.92 -5.11 -27.27
CA LYS A 219 -2.66 -6.31 -28.09
C LYS A 219 -1.75 -7.33 -27.41
N GLY A 220 -0.98 -6.91 -26.40
CA GLY A 220 0.01 -7.75 -25.73
C GLY A 220 1.27 -8.03 -26.56
N CYS A 221 1.46 -7.36 -27.71
CA CYS A 221 2.59 -7.56 -28.60
C CYS A 221 2.98 -6.27 -29.35
N ILE A 222 4.21 -6.25 -29.87
CA ILE A 222 4.74 -5.16 -30.70
C ILE A 222 4.83 -5.60 -32.17
N PRO A 223 4.66 -4.68 -33.15
CA PRO A 223 4.83 -5.01 -34.57
C PRO A 223 6.27 -5.42 -34.88
N GLU A 224 6.46 -6.41 -35.76
CA GLU A 224 7.79 -6.90 -36.15
C GLU A 224 8.64 -5.79 -36.82
N GLU A 225 8.02 -4.86 -37.54
CA GLU A 225 8.73 -3.72 -38.15
C GLU A 225 9.34 -2.77 -37.11
N ILE A 226 8.83 -2.78 -35.87
CA ILE A 226 9.40 -2.03 -34.75
C ILE A 226 10.54 -2.81 -34.11
N ARG A 227 10.46 -4.15 -34.04
CA ARG A 227 11.49 -5.00 -33.44
C ARG A 227 12.82 -4.84 -34.16
N ASP A 228 12.78 -4.72 -35.49
CA ASP A 228 13.96 -4.51 -36.32
C ASP A 228 14.61 -3.13 -36.16
N GLN A 229 13.93 -2.15 -35.54
CA GLN A 229 14.47 -0.79 -35.37
C GLN A 229 15.47 -0.66 -34.23
N HIS A 230 15.52 -1.62 -33.30
CA HIS A 230 16.45 -1.56 -32.18
C HIS A 230 16.93 -2.94 -31.73
N LYS A 231 18.26 -3.14 -31.69
CA LYS A 231 18.90 -4.41 -31.31
C LYS A 231 18.39 -5.00 -29.98
N GLY A 232 18.00 -4.13 -29.05
CA GLY A 232 17.55 -4.52 -27.70
C GLY A 232 16.32 -5.43 -27.71
N PHE A 233 15.44 -5.37 -28.72
CA PHE A 233 14.27 -6.25 -28.80
C PHE A 233 14.64 -7.74 -28.95
N SER A 234 15.87 -8.04 -29.40
CA SER A 234 16.37 -9.43 -29.48
C SER A 234 16.55 -10.11 -28.12
N GLU A 235 16.52 -9.36 -27.02
CA GLU A 235 16.62 -9.89 -25.66
C GLU A 235 15.38 -10.69 -25.24
N TRP A 236 14.24 -10.48 -25.91
CA TRP A 236 12.98 -11.19 -25.66
C TRP A 236 12.76 -12.29 -26.71
N ASN A 237 12.90 -13.55 -26.26
CA ASN A 237 12.61 -14.75 -27.05
C ASN A 237 11.60 -15.66 -26.33
N SER A 238 11.20 -16.77 -26.95
CA SER A 238 10.18 -17.70 -26.42
C SER A 238 10.50 -18.31 -25.05
N ASN A 239 11.76 -18.25 -24.60
CA ASN A 239 12.20 -18.82 -23.33
C ASN A 239 12.26 -17.78 -22.19
N VAL A 240 12.04 -16.50 -22.50
CA VAL A 240 12.07 -15.39 -21.54
C VAL A 240 10.71 -15.27 -20.86
N THR A 241 10.71 -15.35 -19.53
CA THR A 241 9.52 -15.17 -18.71
C THR A 241 9.78 -14.14 -17.61
N LYS A 242 8.73 -13.60 -16.99
CA LYS A 242 8.86 -12.65 -15.86
C LYS A 242 9.69 -13.21 -14.69
N GLN A 243 9.72 -14.52 -14.48
CA GLN A 243 10.41 -15.18 -13.38
C GLN A 243 11.77 -15.77 -13.78
N ASP A 244 12.03 -15.95 -15.08
CA ASP A 244 13.25 -16.55 -15.60
C ASP A 244 13.71 -15.82 -16.87
N HIS A 245 14.72 -14.96 -16.71
CA HIS A 245 15.34 -14.22 -17.79
C HIS A 245 16.73 -13.71 -17.39
N GLN A 246 17.60 -13.53 -18.38
CA GLN A 246 18.91 -12.91 -18.21
C GLN A 246 18.79 -11.43 -17.81
N SER A 247 19.90 -10.83 -17.33
CA SER A 247 19.98 -9.38 -17.18
C SER A 247 19.89 -8.70 -18.55
N ILE A 248 18.99 -7.73 -18.68
CA ILE A 248 18.81 -6.91 -19.87
C ILE A 248 19.19 -5.47 -19.51
N VAL A 249 20.21 -4.94 -20.19
CA VAL A 249 20.64 -3.54 -20.06
C VAL A 249 20.73 -2.96 -21.46
N GLN A 250 20.04 -1.84 -21.69
CA GLN A 250 20.06 -1.13 -22.98
C GLN A 250 20.19 0.37 -22.74
N ILE A 251 21.15 1.02 -23.41
CA ILE A 251 21.32 2.48 -23.38
C ILE A 251 20.65 3.04 -24.64
N LEU A 252 19.43 3.59 -24.49
CA LEU A 252 18.65 4.13 -25.61
C LEU A 252 19.12 5.51 -26.06
N ILE A 253 19.58 6.31 -25.11
CA ILE A 253 20.20 7.62 -25.37
C ILE A 253 21.53 7.62 -24.64
N ASP A 254 22.63 7.75 -25.38
CA ASP A 254 23.94 8.02 -24.81
C ASP A 254 24.15 9.54 -24.75
N GLY A 255 23.94 10.14 -23.58
CA GLY A 255 24.09 11.60 -23.40
C GLY A 255 25.53 12.11 -23.56
N TRP A 256 26.51 11.21 -23.63
CA TRP A 256 27.89 11.57 -23.95
C TRP A 256 28.15 11.65 -25.45
N ASN A 257 27.32 10.99 -26.27
CA ASN A 257 27.41 11.06 -27.72
C ASN A 257 27.00 12.46 -28.20
N PRO A 258 27.88 13.21 -28.89
CA PRO A 258 27.54 14.52 -29.45
C PRO A 258 26.37 14.51 -30.44
N GLU A 259 26.04 13.36 -31.04
CA GLU A 259 24.92 13.19 -31.98
C GLU A 259 23.58 12.91 -31.27
N ALA A 260 23.59 12.61 -29.97
CA ALA A 260 22.39 12.40 -29.18
C ALA A 260 21.74 13.74 -28.80
N THR A 261 21.19 14.43 -29.81
CA THR A 261 20.61 15.77 -29.65
C THR A 261 19.08 15.77 -29.82
N ASP A 262 18.47 16.80 -29.24
CA ASP A 262 17.09 17.19 -29.48
C ASP A 262 16.95 17.89 -30.85
N VAL A 263 15.72 18.31 -31.18
CA VAL A 263 15.42 18.97 -32.46
C VAL A 263 16.02 20.38 -32.59
N GLU A 264 16.49 20.97 -31.49
CA GLU A 264 17.18 22.27 -31.47
C GLU A 264 18.71 22.11 -31.49
N GLY A 265 19.22 20.88 -31.50
CA GLY A 265 20.65 20.57 -31.50
C GLY A 265 21.29 20.55 -30.11
N ASN A 266 20.51 20.64 -29.03
CA ASN A 266 21.01 20.51 -27.67
C ASN A 266 21.12 19.03 -27.28
N ARG A 267 22.08 18.67 -26.42
CA ARG A 267 22.25 17.29 -25.95
C ARG A 267 21.05 16.81 -25.15
N LEU A 268 20.75 15.52 -25.29
CA LEU A 268 19.79 14.81 -24.47
C LEU A 268 20.46 14.11 -23.28
N PRO A 269 19.72 13.89 -22.18
CA PRO A 269 20.25 13.14 -21.05
C PRO A 269 20.34 11.64 -21.36
N THR A 270 21.28 10.95 -20.72
CA THR A 270 21.43 9.50 -20.86
C THR A 270 20.15 8.78 -20.41
N LEU A 271 19.67 7.82 -21.19
CA LEU A 271 18.46 7.04 -20.92
C LEU A 271 18.76 5.55 -20.98
N VAL A 272 18.57 4.85 -19.86
CA VAL A 272 18.93 3.45 -19.68
C VAL A 272 17.73 2.62 -19.25
N TYR A 273 17.52 1.50 -19.94
CA TYR A 273 16.62 0.42 -19.51
C TYR A 273 17.40 -0.63 -18.73
N LEU A 274 16.86 -1.08 -17.60
CA LEU A 274 17.38 -2.20 -16.82
C LEU A 274 16.26 -3.17 -16.45
N SER A 275 16.40 -4.42 -16.88
CA SER A 275 15.75 -5.55 -16.23
C SER A 275 16.82 -6.46 -15.65
N ARG A 276 16.83 -6.63 -14.33
CA ARG A 276 17.86 -7.44 -13.64
C ARG A 276 17.61 -8.93 -13.85
N GLU A 277 18.65 -9.74 -13.78
CA GLU A 277 18.48 -11.19 -13.96
C GLU A 277 17.54 -11.77 -12.90
N LYS A 278 16.62 -12.63 -13.35
CA LYS A 278 15.75 -13.43 -12.48
C LYS A 278 15.88 -14.88 -12.87
N ARG A 279 16.01 -15.74 -11.86
CA ARG A 279 16.09 -17.20 -12.02
C ARG A 279 15.20 -17.86 -10.98
N PRO A 280 14.54 -18.99 -11.31
CA PRO A 280 13.80 -19.77 -10.34
C PRO A 280 14.66 -20.15 -9.13
N GLY A 281 14.09 -20.00 -7.92
CA GLY A 281 14.77 -20.31 -6.67
C GLY A 281 15.72 -19.23 -6.13
N TRP A 282 15.92 -18.11 -6.84
CA TRP A 282 16.70 -16.98 -6.33
C TRP A 282 15.80 -15.85 -5.81
N PRO A 283 15.96 -15.41 -4.54
CA PRO A 283 15.15 -14.33 -4.00
C PRO A 283 15.53 -12.99 -4.63
N HIS A 284 14.57 -12.33 -5.27
CA HIS A 284 14.80 -11.05 -5.94
C HIS A 284 14.58 -9.83 -5.01
N ASN A 285 13.94 -9.95 -3.85
CA ASN A 285 13.79 -8.84 -2.89
C ASN A 285 13.05 -7.59 -3.44
N PHE A 286 12.13 -7.77 -4.39
CA PHE A 286 11.25 -6.71 -4.93
C PHE A 286 12.02 -5.41 -5.27
N LYS A 287 11.46 -4.24 -4.90
CA LYS A 287 12.03 -2.92 -5.15
C LYS A 287 13.41 -2.73 -4.53
N ALA A 288 13.65 -3.26 -3.34
CA ALA A 288 14.96 -3.19 -2.68
C ALA A 288 16.09 -3.72 -3.58
N GLY A 289 15.87 -4.89 -4.18
CA GLY A 289 16.86 -5.49 -5.06
C GLY A 289 16.96 -4.80 -6.43
N SER A 290 15.86 -4.26 -6.95
CA SER A 290 15.88 -3.45 -8.20
C SER A 290 16.75 -2.20 -8.00
N MET A 291 16.51 -1.46 -6.92
CA MET A 291 17.31 -0.31 -6.51
C MET A 291 18.79 -0.67 -6.29
N ASN A 292 19.08 -1.82 -5.66
CA ASN A 292 20.46 -2.25 -5.45
C ASN A 292 21.18 -2.57 -6.76
N SER A 293 20.52 -3.24 -7.70
CA SER A 293 21.05 -3.43 -9.05
C SER A 293 21.30 -2.11 -9.76
N LEU A 294 20.37 -1.15 -9.67
CA LEU A 294 20.53 0.19 -10.24
C LEU A 294 21.72 0.95 -9.66
N ILE A 295 21.96 0.90 -8.35
CA ILE A 295 23.13 1.57 -7.74
C ILE A 295 24.43 1.02 -8.34
N ARG A 296 24.51 -0.29 -8.60
CA ARG A 296 25.69 -0.92 -9.21
C ARG A 296 25.83 -0.57 -10.69
N VAL A 297 24.76 -0.75 -11.46
CA VAL A 297 24.74 -0.48 -12.91
C VAL A 297 25.05 1.00 -13.20
N SER A 298 24.42 1.92 -12.47
CA SER A 298 24.70 3.34 -12.63
C SER A 298 26.13 3.73 -12.27
N ALA A 299 26.79 3.01 -11.34
CA ALA A 299 28.20 3.25 -11.03
C ALA A 299 29.15 2.92 -12.20
N GLU A 300 28.71 2.05 -13.12
CA GLU A 300 29.44 1.69 -14.33
C GLU A 300 29.19 2.67 -15.49
N ILE A 301 27.99 3.23 -15.58
CA ILE A 301 27.53 4.05 -16.73
C ILE A 301 27.78 5.55 -16.54
N SER A 302 27.44 6.11 -15.38
CA SER A 302 27.50 7.57 -15.11
C SER A 302 28.18 7.93 -13.80
N ASN A 303 28.08 7.04 -12.81
CA ASN A 303 28.59 7.15 -11.44
C ASN A 303 28.30 8.50 -10.78
N ALA A 304 27.06 8.99 -10.89
CA ALA A 304 26.70 10.27 -10.30
C ALA A 304 26.80 10.24 -8.77
N PRO A 305 27.34 11.27 -8.09
CA PRO A 305 27.42 11.29 -6.63
C PRO A 305 26.06 11.46 -5.95
N ILE A 306 25.05 11.93 -6.68
CA ILE A 306 23.67 12.10 -6.22
C ILE A 306 22.75 11.14 -6.98
N ILE A 307 21.84 10.50 -6.26
CA ILE A 307 20.85 9.56 -6.79
C ILE A 307 19.46 10.05 -6.37
N LEU A 308 18.57 10.34 -7.30
CA LEU A 308 17.14 10.51 -7.05
C LEU A 308 16.43 9.19 -7.30
N ASN A 309 15.57 8.77 -6.38
CA ASN A 309 14.65 7.66 -6.63
C ASN A 309 13.20 8.12 -6.64
N VAL A 310 12.44 7.64 -7.63
CA VAL A 310 11.00 7.89 -7.77
C VAL A 310 10.27 6.61 -8.16
N ASP A 311 9.04 6.48 -7.69
CA ASP A 311 8.11 5.45 -8.17
C ASP A 311 7.60 5.81 -9.57
N CYS A 312 7.19 4.81 -10.35
CA CYS A 312 6.67 5.03 -11.71
C CYS A 312 5.37 5.87 -11.74
N ASP A 313 4.65 5.98 -10.62
CA ASP A 313 3.45 6.81 -10.47
C ASP A 313 3.73 8.17 -9.84
N MET A 314 5.00 8.54 -9.59
CA MET A 314 5.41 9.79 -8.94
C MET A 314 6.24 10.66 -9.90
N TYR A 315 5.56 11.57 -10.60
CA TYR A 315 6.17 12.45 -11.59
C TYR A 315 6.71 13.76 -10.97
N SER A 316 7.61 14.41 -11.69
CA SER A 316 8.12 15.74 -11.33
C SER A 316 7.11 16.83 -11.66
N ASN A 317 6.70 17.59 -10.64
CA ASN A 317 5.83 18.76 -10.80
C ASN A 317 6.64 20.05 -10.97
N ASP A 318 7.82 20.16 -10.33
CA ASP A 318 8.68 21.35 -10.39
C ASP A 318 10.00 21.05 -11.09
N GLY A 319 10.30 21.80 -12.16
CA GLY A 319 11.55 21.66 -12.94
C GLY A 319 12.82 22.01 -12.18
N ASP A 320 12.73 22.74 -11.07
CA ASP A 320 13.88 23.18 -10.28
C ASP A 320 14.18 22.28 -9.08
N THR A 321 13.43 21.19 -8.90
CA THR A 321 13.53 20.31 -7.72
C THR A 321 14.97 19.84 -7.46
N THR A 322 15.71 19.49 -8.51
CA THR A 322 17.12 19.08 -8.40
C THR A 322 18.00 20.19 -7.79
N GLN A 323 17.79 21.45 -8.18
CA GLN A 323 18.56 22.58 -7.65
C GLN A 323 18.23 22.84 -6.18
N ASP A 324 16.96 22.71 -5.78
CA ASP A 324 16.55 22.80 -4.38
C ASP A 324 17.27 21.75 -3.53
N ALA A 325 17.31 20.50 -3.98
CA ALA A 325 18.01 19.42 -3.27
C ALA A 325 19.52 19.69 -3.16
N LEU A 326 20.15 20.17 -4.24
CA LEU A 326 21.58 20.47 -4.28
C LEU A 326 22.00 21.61 -3.33
N CYS A 327 21.11 22.56 -3.04
CA CYS A 327 21.37 23.59 -2.03
C CYS A 327 21.69 22.96 -0.66
N PHE A 328 21.12 21.79 -0.34
CA PHE A 328 21.42 21.07 0.90
C PHE A 328 22.76 20.33 0.81
N PHE A 329 23.00 19.59 -0.27
CA PHE A 329 24.21 18.78 -0.41
C PHE A 329 25.50 19.58 -0.59
N LEU A 330 25.42 20.75 -1.22
CA LEU A 330 26.57 21.59 -1.57
C LEU A 330 26.82 22.74 -0.59
N ASP A 331 26.03 22.86 0.48
CA ASP A 331 26.29 23.86 1.52
C ASP A 331 27.64 23.58 2.21
N GLU A 332 28.50 24.59 2.31
CA GLU A 332 29.89 24.43 2.76
C GLU A 332 30.00 24.05 4.23
N LYS A 333 28.99 24.38 5.05
CA LYS A 333 29.01 24.11 6.49
C LYS A 333 28.33 22.81 6.85
N GLN A 334 27.24 22.48 6.16
CA GLN A 334 26.37 21.38 6.54
C GLN A 334 26.20 20.31 5.46
N GLY A 335 26.57 20.57 4.22
CA GLY A 335 26.32 19.67 3.09
C GLY A 335 27.05 18.34 3.21
N GLU A 336 28.26 18.33 3.75
CA GLU A 336 29.12 17.15 3.85
C GLU A 336 28.51 16.03 4.73
N GLN A 337 27.73 16.38 5.75
CA GLN A 337 27.05 15.41 6.61
C GLN A 337 25.68 14.96 6.08
N ILE A 338 25.17 15.60 5.01
CA ILE A 338 23.82 15.29 4.50
C ILE A 338 23.85 14.01 3.67
N SER A 339 23.09 13.00 4.11
CA SER A 339 22.91 11.74 3.39
C SER A 339 21.82 11.79 2.35
N TYR A 340 20.66 12.35 2.68
CA TYR A 340 19.53 12.39 1.77
C TYR A 340 18.56 13.53 2.08
N VAL A 341 17.83 13.96 1.06
CA VAL A 341 16.78 14.98 1.12
C VAL A 341 15.46 14.32 0.71
N GLN A 342 14.58 14.09 1.67
CA GLN A 342 13.26 13.51 1.47
C GLN A 342 12.23 14.60 1.23
N TYR A 343 11.48 14.49 0.12
CA TYR A 343 10.30 15.30 -0.16
C TYR A 343 9.00 14.61 0.28
N PRO A 344 7.91 15.34 0.57
CA PRO A 344 6.60 14.75 0.81
C PRO A 344 6.06 14.00 -0.42
N GLN A 345 5.33 12.91 -0.16
CA GLN A 345 4.48 12.28 -1.17
C GLN A 345 3.19 13.09 -1.28
N ASN A 346 2.96 13.72 -2.44
CA ASN A 346 1.74 14.45 -2.75
C ASN A 346 1.02 13.81 -3.94
N TYR A 347 -0.25 14.15 -4.13
CA TYR A 347 -1.09 13.54 -5.16
C TYR A 347 -1.84 14.60 -5.96
N ASN A 348 -2.09 14.33 -7.24
CA ASN A 348 -2.76 15.27 -8.15
C ASN A 348 -4.27 15.05 -8.26
N ASN A 349 -4.75 13.84 -7.98
CA ASN A 349 -6.13 13.42 -8.14
C ASN A 349 -6.98 13.62 -6.88
N THR A 350 -6.45 14.28 -5.84
CA THR A 350 -7.15 14.47 -4.57
C THR A 350 -8.26 15.52 -4.68
N ILE A 351 -9.40 15.22 -4.07
CA ILE A 351 -10.54 16.16 -3.98
C ILE A 351 -10.43 17.07 -2.75
N LYS A 352 -11.07 18.25 -2.79
CA LYS A 352 -11.05 19.26 -1.71
C LYS A 352 -11.42 18.71 -0.33
N ASN A 353 -12.42 17.82 -0.27
CA ASN A 353 -12.85 17.16 0.96
C ASN A 353 -12.47 15.69 0.90
N ASP A 354 -11.17 15.41 0.87
CA ASP A 354 -10.62 14.07 0.68
C ASP A 354 -11.30 13.05 1.60
N VAL A 355 -12.04 12.12 1.00
CA VAL A 355 -12.83 11.12 1.73
C VAL A 355 -11.98 10.00 2.29
N TYR A 356 -10.78 9.79 1.74
CA TYR A 356 -9.86 8.75 2.17
C TYR A 356 -8.69 9.29 2.99
N ALA A 357 -8.55 10.61 3.15
CA ALA A 357 -7.43 11.20 3.89
C ALA A 357 -6.08 10.67 3.38
N ASN A 358 -5.85 10.86 2.08
CA ASN A 358 -4.64 10.56 1.35
C ASN A 358 -3.57 11.65 1.57
N LEU A 359 -3.96 12.94 1.59
CA LEU A 359 -3.01 14.07 1.71
C LEU A 359 -2.34 14.19 3.09
N ASN A 360 -3.00 13.76 4.17
CA ASN A 360 -2.56 13.85 5.57
C ASN A 360 -1.69 15.10 5.91
N LEU A 361 -2.24 16.30 5.70
CA LEU A 361 -1.51 17.58 5.82
C LEU A 361 -0.69 17.74 7.11
N PRO A 362 -1.18 17.37 8.32
CA PRO A 362 -0.38 17.49 9.54
C PRO A 362 0.89 16.62 9.52
N ILE A 363 0.85 15.45 8.89
CA ILE A 363 2.01 14.56 8.79
C ILE A 363 3.11 15.26 7.99
N ASN A 364 2.76 15.78 6.81
CA ASN A 364 3.71 16.41 5.89
C ASN A 364 4.19 17.80 6.37
N HIS A 365 3.34 18.61 6.99
CA HIS A 365 3.71 19.98 7.36
C HIS A 365 4.28 20.12 8.78
N ILE A 366 4.00 19.15 9.66
CA ILE A 366 4.32 19.26 11.09
C ILE A 366 5.11 18.04 11.56
N GLU A 367 4.57 16.82 11.45
CA GLU A 367 5.17 15.64 12.08
C GLU A 367 6.56 15.31 11.53
N LEU A 368 6.68 15.26 10.19
CA LEU A 368 7.96 14.98 9.53
C LEU A 368 8.96 16.14 9.67
N CYS A 369 8.48 17.38 9.68
CA CYS A 369 9.27 18.57 10.01
C CYS A 369 9.75 18.57 11.48
N GLY A 370 8.96 18.01 12.40
CA GLY A 370 9.33 17.84 13.80
C GLY A 370 10.39 16.78 14.00
N LEU A 371 10.30 15.68 13.25
CA LEU A 371 11.35 14.66 13.18
C LEU A 371 12.68 15.26 12.67
N ASP A 372 12.64 16.12 11.64
CA ASP A 372 13.83 16.83 11.13
C ASP A 372 14.48 17.73 12.19
N GLY A 373 13.68 18.34 13.08
CA GLY A 373 14.23 19.14 14.18
C GLY A 373 15.01 18.33 15.21
N PHE A 374 14.83 17.01 15.25
CA PHE A 374 15.64 16.08 16.03
C PHE A 374 16.82 15.48 15.23
N GLY A 375 17.04 15.96 14.00
CA GLY A 375 18.08 15.51 13.09
C GLY A 375 17.80 14.15 12.47
N GLY A 376 16.52 13.77 12.32
CA GLY A 376 16.08 12.54 11.65
C GLY A 376 15.05 12.84 10.57
N ALA A 377 14.88 11.95 9.59
CA ALA A 377 13.79 12.01 8.62
C ALA A 377 13.52 10.60 8.10
N LEU A 378 12.27 10.26 7.83
CA LEU A 378 11.98 8.97 7.21
C LEU A 378 12.44 8.98 5.74
N TYR A 379 13.01 7.88 5.26
CA TYR A 379 13.10 7.61 3.83
C TYR A 379 11.84 6.83 3.46
N VAL A 380 10.96 7.42 2.64
CA VAL A 380 9.62 6.89 2.32
C VAL A 380 9.52 6.37 0.88
N GLY A 381 10.65 5.90 0.33
CA GLY A 381 10.67 5.08 -0.89
C GLY A 381 10.54 5.84 -2.22
N THR A 382 10.23 7.13 -2.24
CA THR A 382 10.10 7.93 -3.48
C THR A 382 10.35 9.42 -3.20
N GLY A 383 10.69 10.19 -4.24
CA GLY A 383 10.95 11.62 -4.13
C GLY A 383 12.10 11.94 -3.18
N CYS A 384 13.15 11.10 -3.17
CA CYS A 384 14.26 11.24 -2.25
C CYS A 384 15.59 11.32 -3.02
N PHE A 385 16.34 12.40 -2.78
CA PHE A 385 17.70 12.52 -3.29
C PHE A 385 18.66 11.95 -2.25
N HIS A 386 19.54 11.05 -2.66
CA HIS A 386 20.54 10.39 -1.84
C HIS A 386 21.94 10.78 -2.29
N ARG A 387 22.85 10.96 -1.34
CA ARG A 387 24.29 10.88 -1.56
C ARG A 387 24.64 9.41 -1.78
N ARG A 388 25.19 9.07 -2.95
CA ARG A 388 25.55 7.70 -3.37
C ARG A 388 26.32 6.96 -2.28
N GLU A 389 27.37 7.57 -1.74
CA GLU A 389 28.21 6.95 -0.71
C GLU A 389 27.42 6.49 0.54
N SER A 390 26.47 7.32 0.99
CA SER A 390 25.65 7.01 2.17
C SER A 390 24.73 5.81 1.90
N LEU A 391 24.15 5.76 0.70
CA LEU A 391 23.29 4.67 0.25
C LEU A 391 24.10 3.39 -0.02
N SER A 392 25.33 3.52 -0.50
CA SER A 392 26.29 2.43 -0.70
C SER A 392 26.92 1.92 0.60
N GLY A 393 26.46 2.34 1.77
CA GLY A 393 26.87 1.76 3.06
C GLY A 393 28.03 2.45 3.78
N LYS A 394 28.57 3.54 3.23
CA LYS A 394 29.69 4.27 3.86
C LYS A 394 29.27 4.84 5.21
N LYS A 395 30.14 4.73 6.22
CA LYS A 395 29.95 5.38 7.52
C LYS A 395 30.44 6.82 7.46
N TYR A 396 29.71 7.73 8.10
CA TYR A 396 30.15 9.11 8.20
C TYR A 396 31.31 9.22 9.20
N SER A 397 32.46 9.71 8.74
CA SER A 397 33.70 9.81 9.53
C SER A 397 34.27 11.23 9.60
N GLY A 398 33.51 12.25 9.20
CA GLY A 398 33.98 13.65 9.11
C GLY A 398 33.84 14.22 7.71
N SER A 399 34.77 15.09 7.29
CA SER A 399 34.65 15.84 6.03
C SER A 399 34.46 14.94 4.82
N HIS A 400 33.43 15.24 4.04
CA HIS A 400 33.00 14.50 2.84
C HIS A 400 32.54 15.49 1.78
N THR A 401 33.49 15.99 0.99
CA THR A 401 33.19 16.87 -0.13
C THR A 401 32.67 16.06 -1.31
N ILE A 402 31.60 16.53 -1.96
CA ILE A 402 31.16 15.95 -3.24
C ILE A 402 32.22 16.35 -4.27
N GLU A 403 32.99 15.38 -4.73
CA GLU A 403 33.88 15.59 -5.86
C GLU A 403 33.03 15.78 -7.13
N CYS A 404 32.84 17.03 -7.54
CA CYS A 404 32.08 17.37 -8.75
C CYS A 404 32.82 16.98 -10.06
N HIS A 405 34.07 16.50 -9.95
CA HIS A 405 34.98 16.28 -11.09
C HIS A 405 35.57 14.87 -11.24
N SER A 406 35.28 13.88 -10.39
CA SER A 406 36.19 12.71 -10.28
C SER A 406 35.81 11.39 -10.97
N VAL A 407 34.73 11.29 -11.76
CA VAL A 407 34.43 10.01 -12.46
C VAL A 407 34.36 10.08 -13.98
N ILE A 408 34.29 11.29 -14.54
CA ILE A 408 34.16 11.48 -16.00
C ILE A 408 35.38 10.91 -16.76
N ASP A 409 36.55 10.82 -16.11
CA ASP A 409 37.77 10.38 -16.78
C ASP A 409 37.91 8.86 -16.94
N ASN A 410 37.18 8.04 -16.19
CA ASN A 410 37.23 6.56 -16.31
C ASN A 410 36.25 5.99 -17.35
N ILE A 411 35.20 6.74 -17.72
CA ILE A 411 34.17 6.32 -18.69
C ILE A 411 34.49 6.81 -20.12
N LYS A 412 35.30 7.87 -20.24
CA LYS A 412 35.75 8.41 -21.52
C LYS A 412 36.43 7.33 -22.37
N GLY A 413 35.85 7.06 -23.54
CA GLY A 413 36.42 6.19 -24.57
C GLY A 413 35.85 4.78 -24.62
N ARG A 414 34.92 4.42 -23.72
CA ARG A 414 34.20 3.13 -23.79
C ARG A 414 33.02 3.22 -24.74
N SER A 415 32.78 2.15 -25.50
CA SER A 415 31.61 2.06 -26.36
C SER A 415 30.34 1.73 -25.56
N VAL A 416 29.17 2.07 -26.10
CA VAL A 416 27.87 1.69 -25.51
C VAL A 416 27.78 0.18 -25.27
N GLN A 417 28.28 -0.63 -26.21
CA GLN A 417 28.28 -2.08 -26.08
C GLN A 417 29.15 -2.58 -24.91
N GLU A 418 30.32 -1.96 -24.69
CA GLU A 418 31.18 -2.30 -23.54
C GLU A 418 30.56 -1.89 -22.20
N LEU A 419 29.78 -0.81 -22.17
CA LEU A 419 29.06 -0.37 -20.98
C LEU A 419 27.87 -1.31 -20.68
N GLU A 420 27.11 -1.69 -21.70
CA GLU A 420 25.98 -2.61 -21.59
C GLU A 420 26.45 -3.99 -21.08
N GLU A 421 27.50 -4.56 -21.68
CA GLU A 421 28.01 -5.88 -21.28
C GLU A 421 28.61 -5.88 -19.86
N ALA A 422 29.35 -4.84 -19.48
CA ALA A 422 29.83 -4.70 -18.11
C ALA A 422 28.68 -4.55 -17.10
N SER A 423 27.64 -3.78 -17.46
CA SER A 423 26.47 -3.54 -16.62
C SER A 423 25.60 -4.78 -16.43
N LYS A 424 25.45 -5.63 -17.46
CA LYS A 424 24.73 -6.91 -17.38
C LYS A 424 25.28 -7.78 -16.24
N ILE A 425 26.60 -7.89 -16.13
CA ILE A 425 27.27 -8.66 -15.05
C ILE A 425 26.88 -8.14 -13.65
N LEU A 426 26.77 -6.82 -13.48
CA LEU A 426 26.40 -6.19 -12.21
C LEU A 426 24.93 -6.42 -11.83
N ALA A 427 24.08 -6.74 -12.80
CA ALA A 427 22.65 -6.99 -12.65
C ALA A 427 22.30 -8.48 -12.48
N ASN A 428 23.30 -9.37 -12.42
CA ASN A 428 23.10 -10.80 -12.22
C ASN A 428 22.52 -11.14 -10.84
N CYS A 429 21.70 -12.19 -10.76
CA CYS A 429 21.01 -12.58 -9.53
C CYS A 429 21.97 -13.13 -8.46
N SER A 430 23.12 -13.63 -8.89
CA SER A 430 24.16 -14.19 -8.03
C SER A 430 25.18 -13.16 -7.52
N TYR A 431 25.18 -11.94 -8.06
CA TYR A 431 26.19 -10.91 -7.76
C TYR A 431 26.31 -10.61 -6.25
N GLU A 432 25.17 -10.62 -5.56
CA GLU A 432 25.09 -10.21 -4.16
C GLU A 432 25.49 -11.32 -3.19
N LYS A 433 25.67 -12.55 -3.67
CA LYS A 433 26.00 -13.72 -2.84
C LYS A 433 27.35 -13.52 -2.15
N GLY A 434 27.35 -13.65 -0.82
CA GLY A 434 28.56 -13.46 0.00
C GLY A 434 28.97 -12.00 0.23
N THR A 435 28.24 -11.03 -0.32
CA THR A 435 28.54 -9.60 -0.17
C THR A 435 27.76 -8.94 0.98
N GLN A 436 27.98 -7.63 1.17
CA GLN A 436 27.23 -6.77 2.10
C GLN A 436 25.99 -6.10 1.47
N TRP A 437 25.75 -6.30 0.17
CA TRP A 437 24.53 -5.81 -0.51
C TRP A 437 23.28 -6.39 0.14
N GLY A 438 22.27 -5.54 0.35
CA GLY A 438 21.04 -5.92 1.04
C GLY A 438 21.16 -6.07 2.55
N LYS A 439 22.37 -6.02 3.12
CA LYS A 439 22.62 -6.13 4.58
C LYS A 439 23.03 -4.80 5.16
N GLU A 440 24.11 -4.23 4.62
CA GLU A 440 24.67 -2.94 5.01
C GLU A 440 24.87 -1.98 3.83
N MET A 441 24.92 -2.48 2.59
CA MET A 441 25.03 -1.66 1.38
C MET A 441 23.72 -1.67 0.60
N GLY A 442 23.34 -0.50 0.07
CA GLY A 442 22.10 -0.32 -0.65
C GLY A 442 20.87 -0.34 0.26
N LEU A 443 19.72 -0.62 -0.32
CA LEU A 443 18.47 -0.85 0.39
C LEU A 443 18.53 -2.19 1.14
N VAL A 444 18.09 -2.18 2.38
CA VAL A 444 18.14 -3.31 3.32
C VAL A 444 17.06 -4.34 2.99
N TYR A 445 17.42 -5.62 2.85
CA TYR A 445 16.50 -6.72 2.57
C TYR A 445 15.81 -7.26 3.83
N GLY A 446 14.76 -8.04 3.61
CA GLY A 446 14.05 -8.78 4.67
C GLY A 446 13.04 -7.95 5.46
N SER A 447 12.62 -6.79 4.93
CA SER A 447 11.51 -6.00 5.47
C SER A 447 10.59 -5.55 4.34
N PRO A 448 9.25 -5.62 4.51
CA PRO A 448 8.29 -5.04 3.54
C PRO A 448 8.32 -3.51 3.45
N VAL A 449 9.05 -2.85 4.36
CA VAL A 449 9.29 -1.40 4.40
C VAL A 449 10.79 -1.15 4.43
N GLU A 450 11.48 -1.67 3.43
CA GLU A 450 12.95 -1.58 3.29
C GLU A 450 13.44 -0.14 3.32
N ASP A 451 12.63 0.80 2.84
CA ASP A 451 12.91 2.22 2.76
C ASP A 451 13.12 2.83 4.16
N ILE A 452 12.17 2.62 5.06
CA ILE A 452 12.21 3.10 6.44
C ILE A 452 13.44 2.53 7.17
N VAL A 453 13.69 1.23 6.99
CA VAL A 453 14.84 0.54 7.59
C VAL A 453 16.17 1.08 7.03
N THR A 454 16.23 1.31 5.72
CA THR A 454 17.42 1.85 5.05
C THR A 454 17.71 3.27 5.53
N GLY A 455 16.70 4.13 5.63
CA GLY A 455 16.85 5.48 6.18
C GLY A 455 17.36 5.46 7.62
N LEU A 456 16.81 4.58 8.47
CA LEU A 456 17.30 4.40 9.85
C LEU A 456 18.74 3.89 9.89
N ALA A 457 19.10 2.95 9.03
CA ALA A 457 20.44 2.41 8.91
C ALA A 457 21.46 3.48 8.54
N ILE A 458 21.14 4.32 7.55
CA ILE A 458 21.98 5.45 7.11
C ILE A 458 22.20 6.44 8.25
N GLN A 459 21.15 6.84 8.97
CA GLN A 459 21.26 7.75 10.11
C GLN A 459 22.10 7.17 11.26
N CYS A 460 21.92 5.88 11.54
CA CYS A 460 22.71 5.17 12.55
C CYS A 460 24.20 5.03 12.18
N ARG A 461 24.57 5.28 10.91
CA ARG A 461 25.97 5.37 10.46
C ARG A 461 26.57 6.78 10.62
N GLY A 462 25.84 7.70 11.24
CA GLY A 462 26.31 9.05 11.57
C GLY A 462 25.88 10.14 10.59
N TRP A 463 25.26 9.77 9.46
CA TRP A 463 24.77 10.74 8.48
C TRP A 463 23.54 11.51 8.97
N LYS A 464 23.33 12.71 8.42
CA LYS A 464 22.17 13.56 8.69
C LYS A 464 21.22 13.58 7.49
N PRO A 465 19.95 13.26 7.69
CA PRO A 465 18.96 13.41 6.64
C PRO A 465 18.38 14.83 6.68
N VAL A 466 17.64 15.17 5.63
CA VAL A 466 16.85 16.39 5.54
C VAL A 466 15.44 16.02 5.10
N TYR A 467 14.45 16.56 5.77
CA TYR A 467 13.08 16.60 5.25
C TYR A 467 12.81 18.00 4.69
N TYR A 468 12.41 18.09 3.42
CA TYR A 468 12.11 19.35 2.77
C TYR A 468 10.72 19.32 2.13
N ASN A 469 9.84 20.18 2.65
CA ASN A 469 8.48 20.36 2.17
C ASN A 469 8.37 21.74 1.49
N PRO A 470 8.56 21.83 0.16
CA PRO A 470 8.47 23.07 -0.58
C PRO A 470 7.03 23.60 -0.66
N THR A 471 6.86 24.91 -0.84
CA THR A 471 5.53 25.54 -1.01
C THR A 471 4.81 25.07 -2.26
N LYS A 472 5.57 24.81 -3.34
CA LYS A 472 5.09 24.15 -4.55
C LYS A 472 5.53 22.70 -4.50
N TYR A 473 4.60 21.77 -4.67
CA TYR A 473 4.93 20.35 -4.61
C TYR A 473 6.00 19.99 -5.65
N ALA A 474 7.08 19.36 -5.20
CA ALA A 474 8.15 18.91 -6.09
C ALA A 474 7.72 17.66 -6.89
N PHE A 475 7.10 16.70 -6.19
CA PHE A 475 6.63 15.45 -6.74
C PHE A 475 5.14 15.29 -6.52
N GLN A 476 4.46 14.71 -7.50
CA GLN A 476 3.05 14.36 -7.42
C GLN A 476 2.82 12.98 -8.02
N GLY A 477 1.91 12.21 -7.42
CA GLY A 477 1.44 10.96 -7.99
C GLY A 477 -0.06 10.78 -7.91
N VAL A 478 -0.49 9.51 -7.95
CA VAL A 478 -1.91 9.13 -7.98
C VAL A 478 -2.30 8.49 -6.65
N ALA A 479 -3.21 9.13 -5.92
CA ALA A 479 -3.75 8.60 -4.68
C ALA A 479 -4.77 7.48 -4.94
N PRO A 480 -4.93 6.51 -4.02
CA PRO A 480 -6.02 5.54 -4.06
C PRO A 480 -7.40 6.23 -4.11
N THR A 481 -8.26 5.75 -5.02
CA THR A 481 -9.60 6.29 -5.26
C THR A 481 -10.73 5.38 -4.76
N THR A 482 -10.40 4.23 -4.15
CA THR A 482 -11.35 3.31 -3.54
C THR A 482 -10.91 2.92 -2.13
N LEU A 483 -11.87 2.53 -1.28
CA LEU A 483 -11.60 2.21 0.12
C LEU A 483 -10.75 0.95 0.27
N ASP A 484 -11.00 -0.08 -0.51
CA ASP A 484 -10.28 -1.36 -0.50
C ASP A 484 -8.79 -1.18 -0.83
N ILE A 485 -8.47 -0.47 -1.91
CA ILE A 485 -7.07 -0.17 -2.28
C ILE A 485 -6.40 0.64 -1.17
N SER A 486 -7.08 1.64 -0.62
CA SER A 486 -6.56 2.43 0.52
C SER A 486 -6.28 1.57 1.74
N LEU A 487 -7.19 0.65 2.12
CA LEU A 487 -7.03 -0.21 3.29
C LEU A 487 -5.93 -1.26 3.11
N ILE A 488 -5.82 -1.86 1.92
CA ILE A 488 -4.75 -2.82 1.60
C ILE A 488 -3.38 -2.13 1.68
N GLN A 489 -3.27 -0.91 1.14
CA GLN A 489 -2.04 -0.12 1.22
C GLN A 489 -1.63 0.15 2.67
N TYR A 490 -2.56 0.64 3.50
CA TYR A 490 -2.26 0.93 4.91
C TYR A 490 -2.00 -0.34 5.74
N LYS A 491 -2.65 -1.47 5.42
CA LYS A 491 -2.36 -2.75 6.07
C LYS A 491 -0.90 -3.12 5.84
N ARG A 492 -0.45 -3.09 4.58
CA ARG A 492 0.94 -3.42 4.19
C ARG A 492 1.95 -2.54 4.91
N TRP A 493 1.71 -1.22 4.94
CA TRP A 493 2.59 -0.29 5.65
C TRP A 493 2.64 -0.59 7.15
N CYS A 494 1.49 -0.76 7.80
CA CYS A 494 1.44 -1.02 9.23
C CYS A 494 2.09 -2.36 9.60
N GLU A 495 1.90 -3.37 8.77
CA GLU A 495 2.48 -4.70 8.97
C GLU A 495 3.99 -4.61 8.90
N GLY A 496 4.56 -4.07 7.81
CA GLY A 496 5.99 -3.89 7.67
C GLY A 496 6.60 -3.02 8.78
N MET A 497 5.99 -1.89 9.10
CA MET A 497 6.48 -0.99 10.15
C MET A 497 6.44 -1.64 11.54
N PHE A 498 5.40 -2.43 11.85
CA PHE A 498 5.32 -3.11 13.14
C PHE A 498 6.31 -4.29 13.23
N GLN A 499 6.58 -4.97 12.12
CA GLN A 499 7.68 -5.95 12.06
C GLN A 499 9.03 -5.31 12.36
N VAL A 500 9.29 -4.11 11.82
CA VAL A 500 10.53 -3.35 12.11
C VAL A 500 10.66 -3.09 13.61
N PHE A 501 9.56 -2.75 14.29
CA PHE A 501 9.56 -2.50 15.74
C PHE A 501 10.03 -3.70 16.58
N PHE A 502 9.71 -4.93 16.16
CA PHE A 502 10.17 -6.17 16.82
C PHE A 502 11.48 -6.73 16.29
N SER A 503 11.97 -6.21 15.17
CA SER A 503 13.24 -6.64 14.58
C SER A 503 14.45 -6.03 15.30
N LYS A 504 15.65 -6.46 14.89
CA LYS A 504 16.92 -5.81 15.29
C LYS A 504 16.98 -4.32 14.93
N TYR A 505 16.12 -3.84 14.03
CA TYR A 505 16.02 -2.46 13.57
C TYR A 505 15.03 -1.60 14.38
N CYS A 506 14.55 -2.07 15.53
CA CYS A 506 13.80 -1.24 16.47
C CYS A 506 14.59 0.06 16.78
N PRO A 507 14.02 1.27 16.60
CA PRO A 507 14.77 2.52 16.81
C PRO A 507 15.37 2.67 18.21
N PHE A 508 14.68 2.19 19.24
CA PHE A 508 15.15 2.22 20.63
C PHE A 508 16.30 1.25 20.92
N ILE A 509 16.50 0.25 20.06
CA ILE A 509 17.60 -0.73 20.18
C ILE A 509 18.72 -0.36 19.22
N TYR A 510 18.41 -0.32 17.91
CA TYR A 510 19.38 -0.10 16.85
C TYR A 510 19.95 1.32 16.86
N GLY A 511 19.08 2.30 17.12
CA GLY A 511 19.41 3.73 17.15
C GLY A 511 19.89 4.25 18.51
N HIS A 512 19.87 3.41 19.55
CA HIS A 512 20.32 3.80 20.88
C HIS A 512 21.74 4.38 20.85
N ARG A 513 21.90 5.60 21.38
CA ARG A 513 23.16 6.39 21.36
C ARG A 513 23.72 6.74 19.98
N LYS A 514 23.05 6.39 18.88
CA LYS A 514 23.45 6.73 17.50
C LYS A 514 22.60 7.88 16.93
N ILE A 515 21.32 7.88 17.24
CA ILE A 515 20.38 8.96 16.91
C ILE A 515 19.72 9.51 18.19
N SER A 516 19.21 10.73 18.12
CA SER A 516 18.59 11.40 19.27
C SER A 516 17.35 10.64 19.75
N LEU A 517 17.00 10.73 21.05
CA LEU A 517 15.80 10.09 21.58
C LEU A 517 14.52 10.59 20.88
N GLY A 518 14.46 11.87 20.53
CA GLY A 518 13.35 12.43 19.75
C GLY A 518 13.24 11.80 18.37
N ALA A 519 14.36 11.54 17.68
CA ALA A 519 14.34 10.82 16.42
C ALA A 519 13.90 9.36 16.60
N GLN A 520 14.38 8.65 17.63
CA GLN A 520 13.93 7.29 17.95
C GLN A 520 12.42 7.24 18.15
N MET A 521 11.87 8.15 18.96
CA MET A 521 10.43 8.28 19.18
C MET A 521 9.69 8.65 17.90
N GLY A 522 10.22 9.55 17.07
CA GLY A 522 9.59 9.97 15.83
C GLY A 522 9.48 8.86 14.78
N TYR A 523 10.49 8.00 14.66
CA TYR A 523 10.33 6.73 13.93
C TYR A 523 9.22 5.89 14.56
N SER A 524 9.23 5.73 15.88
CA SER A 524 8.27 4.88 16.60
C SER A 524 6.80 5.33 16.50
N ILE A 525 6.50 6.56 16.08
CA ILE A 525 5.12 7.00 15.79
C ILE A 525 4.46 6.05 14.79
N TYR A 526 5.14 5.80 13.67
CA TYR A 526 4.59 5.02 12.55
C TYR A 526 4.69 3.51 12.81
N LEU A 527 5.80 3.08 13.43
CA LEU A 527 6.04 1.68 13.82
C LEU A 527 5.01 1.15 14.83
N LEU A 528 4.29 2.04 15.53
CA LEU A 528 3.25 1.68 16.51
C LEU A 528 1.82 1.88 16.00
N TRP A 529 1.61 2.15 14.71
CA TRP A 529 0.27 2.25 14.13
C TRP A 529 -0.57 0.99 14.36
N ALA A 530 -0.01 -0.20 14.09
CA ALA A 530 -0.72 -1.47 14.30
C ALA A 530 -1.17 -1.68 15.77
N PRO A 531 -0.31 -1.56 16.80
CA PRO A 531 -0.72 -1.62 18.21
C PRO A 531 -1.85 -0.67 18.63
N VAL A 532 -1.92 0.53 18.03
CA VAL A 532 -2.95 1.54 18.35
C VAL A 532 -4.36 1.10 17.92
N SER A 533 -4.48 0.05 17.11
CA SER A 533 -5.76 -0.61 16.82
C SER A 533 -6.46 -1.14 18.08
N LEU A 534 -5.71 -1.75 19.02
CA LEU A 534 -6.26 -2.36 20.23
C LEU A 534 -7.00 -1.37 21.14
N PRO A 535 -6.37 -0.26 21.60
CA PRO A 535 -7.09 0.71 22.44
C PRO A 535 -8.25 1.39 21.67
N THR A 536 -8.15 1.50 20.34
CA THR A 536 -9.24 2.03 19.51
C THR A 536 -10.44 1.09 19.49
N LEU A 537 -10.22 -0.21 19.24
CA LEU A 537 -11.28 -1.22 19.30
C LEU A 537 -11.93 -1.28 20.69
N CYS A 538 -11.14 -1.17 21.77
CA CYS A 538 -11.68 -1.06 23.12
C CYS A 538 -12.65 0.12 23.25
N TYR A 539 -12.27 1.33 22.80
CA TYR A 539 -13.14 2.51 22.86
C TYR A 539 -14.36 2.46 21.95
N VAL A 540 -14.33 1.67 20.86
CA VAL A 540 -15.46 1.53 19.94
C VAL A 540 -16.45 0.47 20.41
N ILE A 541 -15.98 -0.56 21.11
CA ILE A 541 -16.80 -1.72 21.52
C ILE A 541 -17.25 -1.60 22.98
N VAL A 542 -16.33 -1.31 23.91
CA VAL A 542 -16.58 -1.42 25.35
C VAL A 542 -17.61 -0.37 25.84
N PRO A 543 -17.56 0.91 25.43
CA PRO A 543 -18.60 1.88 25.78
C PRO A 543 -19.99 1.50 25.27
N ALA A 544 -20.08 1.00 24.04
CA ALA A 544 -21.33 0.57 23.42
C ALA A 544 -21.97 -0.60 24.19
N LEU A 545 -21.20 -1.67 24.43
CA LEU A 545 -21.70 -2.81 25.21
C LEU A 545 -22.03 -2.44 26.66
N SER A 546 -21.23 -1.58 27.27
CA SER A 546 -21.50 -1.13 28.65
C SER A 546 -22.75 -0.27 28.75
N LEU A 547 -23.10 0.46 27.69
CA LEU A 547 -24.36 1.22 27.60
C LEU A 547 -25.59 0.29 27.50
N LEU A 548 -25.47 -0.85 26.81
CA LEU A 548 -26.52 -1.89 26.77
C LEU A 548 -26.73 -2.60 28.12
N HIS A 549 -25.67 -2.71 28.92
CA HIS A 549 -25.67 -3.46 30.18
C HIS A 549 -25.70 -2.59 31.45
N ASP A 550 -25.94 -1.29 31.30
CA ASP A 550 -26.04 -0.34 32.41
C ASP A 550 -24.77 -0.26 33.28
N VAL A 551 -23.60 -0.45 32.67
CA VAL A 551 -22.30 -0.36 33.34
C VAL A 551 -21.72 1.04 33.11
N PRO A 552 -21.63 1.89 34.15
CA PRO A 552 -21.00 3.19 34.02
C PRO A 552 -19.48 3.06 33.89
N LEU A 553 -18.92 3.68 32.84
CA LEU A 553 -17.48 3.65 32.57
C LEU A 553 -16.75 4.98 32.82
N PHE A 554 -17.49 6.05 33.11
CA PHE A 554 -16.91 7.38 33.29
C PHE A 554 -17.44 7.99 34.60
N PRO A 555 -16.73 9.00 35.16
CA PRO A 555 -17.26 9.76 36.27
C PRO A 555 -18.59 10.45 35.90
N GLN A 556 -19.43 10.70 36.90
CA GLN A 556 -20.62 11.54 36.76
C GLN A 556 -20.22 12.93 36.26
N VAL A 557 -21.04 13.53 35.39
CA VAL A 557 -20.74 14.83 34.74
C VAL A 557 -20.49 15.96 35.74
N PHE A 558 -21.18 15.97 36.88
CA PHE A 558 -20.98 16.97 37.94
C PHE A 558 -19.82 16.65 38.89
N SER A 559 -19.15 15.50 38.72
CA SER A 559 -17.95 15.16 39.48
C SER A 559 -16.75 15.96 39.01
N LEU A 560 -15.91 16.42 39.93
CA LEU A 560 -14.60 17.01 39.60
C LEU A 560 -13.72 16.04 38.80
N TRP A 561 -13.91 14.72 38.97
CA TRP A 561 -13.19 13.71 38.19
C TRP A 561 -13.59 13.65 36.72
N PHE A 562 -14.72 14.24 36.32
CA PHE A 562 -15.11 14.34 34.91
C PHE A 562 -14.30 15.39 34.15
N ILE A 563 -13.81 16.43 34.84
CA ILE A 563 -13.09 17.56 34.24
C ILE A 563 -11.87 17.10 33.42
N PRO A 564 -10.97 16.22 33.91
CA PRO A 564 -9.84 15.73 33.12
C PRO A 564 -10.25 15.03 31.81
N PHE A 565 -11.32 14.22 31.84
CA PHE A 565 -11.81 13.52 30.64
C PHE A 565 -12.35 14.50 29.61
N ALA A 566 -13.21 15.42 30.04
CA ALA A 566 -13.79 16.45 29.19
C ALA A 566 -12.70 17.37 28.62
N TYR A 567 -11.75 17.79 29.46
CA TYR A 567 -10.65 18.65 29.07
C TYR A 567 -9.75 18.00 28.01
N VAL A 568 -9.23 16.80 28.27
CA VAL A 568 -8.33 16.10 27.32
C VAL A 568 -9.04 15.87 25.98
N PHE A 569 -10.31 15.45 26.01
CA PHE A 569 -11.09 15.25 24.79
C PHE A 569 -11.31 16.57 24.02
N ALA A 570 -11.83 17.61 24.68
CA ALA A 570 -12.16 18.87 24.03
C ALA A 570 -10.91 19.61 23.54
N ALA A 571 -9.88 19.71 24.38
CA ALA A 571 -8.64 20.40 24.07
C ALA A 571 -7.87 19.71 22.92
N LYS A 572 -7.77 18.37 22.93
CA LYS A 572 -7.14 17.63 21.81
C LYS A 572 -7.94 17.79 20.52
N THR A 573 -9.27 17.70 20.59
CA THR A 573 -10.14 17.83 19.41
C THR A 573 -10.01 19.23 18.81
N ALA A 574 -10.15 20.27 19.63
CA ALA A 574 -9.98 21.67 19.23
C ALA A 574 -8.60 21.93 18.65
N TYR A 575 -7.53 21.39 19.28
CA TYR A 575 -6.17 21.53 18.77
C TYR A 575 -6.00 20.91 17.39
N THR A 576 -6.42 19.65 17.20
CA THR A 576 -6.32 18.99 15.89
C THR A 576 -7.15 19.66 14.80
N LEU A 577 -8.31 20.23 15.17
CA LEU A 577 -9.15 20.97 14.25
C LEU A 577 -8.48 22.28 13.85
N ALA A 578 -7.97 23.04 14.82
CA ALA A 578 -7.26 24.27 14.56
C ALA A 578 -5.98 24.03 13.72
N GLU A 579 -5.23 22.97 14.02
CA GLU A 579 -4.04 22.55 13.26
C GLU A 579 -4.39 22.31 11.79
N ASP A 580 -5.42 21.50 11.51
CA ASP A 580 -5.88 21.22 10.14
C ASP A 580 -6.38 22.47 9.40
N LEU A 581 -7.14 23.33 10.07
CA LEU A 581 -7.68 24.56 9.46
C LEU A 581 -6.56 25.56 9.12
N VAL A 582 -5.55 25.69 9.99
CA VAL A 582 -4.38 26.56 9.74
C VAL A 582 -3.57 26.06 8.54
N LEU A 583 -3.53 24.73 8.32
CA LEU A 583 -2.89 24.11 7.16
C LEU A 583 -3.75 24.17 5.88
N GLY A 584 -4.91 24.82 5.91
CA GLY A 584 -5.78 25.01 4.75
C GLY A 584 -6.77 23.88 4.47
N ASN A 585 -6.94 22.93 5.41
CA ASN A 585 -8.00 21.92 5.32
C ASN A 585 -9.38 22.53 5.60
N THR A 586 -10.45 21.82 5.25
CA THR A 586 -11.83 22.22 5.57
C THR A 586 -12.34 21.49 6.82
N LEU A 587 -13.41 22.00 7.44
CA LEU A 587 -14.12 21.28 8.53
C LEU A 587 -14.56 19.87 8.09
N ARG A 588 -15.04 19.75 6.85
CA ARG A 588 -15.46 18.46 6.27
C ARG A 588 -14.27 17.54 6.00
N GLY A 589 -13.15 18.08 5.54
CA GLY A 589 -11.90 17.35 5.34
C GLY A 589 -11.31 16.83 6.66
N TRP A 590 -11.31 17.66 7.71
CA TRP A 590 -10.93 17.23 9.07
C TRP A 590 -11.84 16.10 9.57
N TRP A 591 -13.17 16.24 9.39
CA TRP A 591 -14.12 15.20 9.78
C TRP A 591 -13.92 13.89 9.01
N ASN A 592 -13.66 13.97 7.70
CA ASN A 592 -13.31 12.81 6.88
C ASN A 592 -12.01 12.16 7.36
N THR A 593 -11.03 12.95 7.79
CA THR A 593 -9.79 12.45 8.38
C THR A 593 -10.05 11.68 9.68
N GLN A 594 -10.88 12.21 10.59
CA GLN A 594 -11.26 11.49 11.80
C GLN A 594 -11.96 10.16 11.49
N ARG A 595 -12.84 10.14 10.46
CA ARG A 595 -13.50 8.93 10.00
C ARG A 595 -12.50 7.89 9.49
N MET A 596 -11.58 8.31 8.63
CA MET A 596 -10.59 7.40 8.06
C MET A 596 -9.58 6.90 9.09
N VAL A 597 -9.23 7.72 10.09
CA VAL A 597 -8.44 7.26 11.25
C VAL A 597 -9.19 6.16 12.01
N LEU A 598 -10.48 6.32 12.26
CA LEU A 598 -11.30 5.29 12.90
C LEU A 598 -11.33 4.00 12.07
N ILE A 599 -11.68 4.12 10.78
CA ILE A 599 -11.79 2.99 9.85
C ILE A 599 -10.45 2.23 9.75
N ARG A 600 -9.33 2.92 9.51
CA ARG A 600 -8.00 2.30 9.38
C ARG A 600 -7.60 1.57 10.66
N ARG A 601 -7.83 2.18 11.83
CA ARG A 601 -7.45 1.61 13.13
C ARG A 601 -8.24 0.36 13.50
N THR A 602 -9.53 0.30 13.16
CA THR A 602 -10.37 -0.88 13.46
C THR A 602 -10.25 -1.97 12.41
N THR A 603 -9.66 -1.69 11.25
CA THR A 603 -9.48 -2.65 10.15
C THR A 603 -8.01 -2.90 9.82
N ALA A 604 -7.44 -2.16 8.85
CA ALA A 604 -6.11 -2.36 8.31
C ALA A 604 -5.03 -2.50 9.41
N TYR A 605 -5.06 -1.65 10.44
CA TYR A 605 -4.08 -1.67 11.52
C TYR A 605 -4.26 -2.89 12.43
N PHE A 606 -5.52 -3.30 12.65
CA PHE A 606 -5.84 -4.48 13.44
C PHE A 606 -5.42 -5.76 12.73
N PHE A 607 -5.71 -5.89 11.43
CA PHE A 607 -5.23 -7.01 10.62
C PHE A 607 -3.70 -7.05 10.58
N ALA A 608 -3.05 -5.91 10.35
CA ALA A 608 -1.60 -5.82 10.40
C ALA A 608 -1.02 -6.24 11.77
N PHE A 609 -1.68 -5.87 12.87
CA PHE A 609 -1.30 -6.31 14.22
C PHE A 609 -1.39 -7.82 14.36
N ILE A 610 -2.53 -8.42 13.99
CA ILE A 610 -2.76 -9.87 14.07
C ILE A 610 -1.75 -10.62 13.20
N ASP A 611 -1.60 -10.23 11.93
CA ASP A 611 -0.70 -10.89 10.99
C ASP A 611 0.76 -10.83 11.46
N THR A 612 1.19 -9.67 11.97
CA THR A 612 2.55 -9.53 12.52
C THR A 612 2.74 -10.40 13.76
N VAL A 613 1.77 -10.48 14.67
CA VAL A 613 1.86 -11.35 15.85
C VAL A 613 1.92 -12.82 15.46
N ILE A 614 1.05 -13.26 14.54
CA ILE A 614 1.04 -14.63 14.01
C ILE A 614 2.40 -14.96 13.35
N MET A 615 2.95 -14.02 12.57
CA MET A 615 4.25 -14.18 11.93
C MET A 615 5.39 -14.30 12.97
N GLN A 616 5.39 -13.47 14.01
CA GLN A 616 6.39 -13.55 15.09
C GLN A 616 6.31 -14.86 15.89
N LEU A 617 5.13 -15.51 15.90
CA LEU A 617 4.94 -16.85 16.45
C LEU A 617 5.34 -17.97 15.48
N GLY A 618 5.78 -17.65 14.27
CA GLY A 618 6.19 -18.62 13.24
C GLY A 618 5.02 -19.33 12.55
N LEU A 619 3.81 -18.76 12.60
CA LEU A 619 2.57 -19.41 12.18
C LEU A 619 2.12 -19.05 10.75
N SER A 620 2.75 -18.08 10.09
CA SER A 620 2.46 -17.69 8.70
C SER A 620 3.66 -17.00 8.01
N GLN A 621 3.63 -16.97 6.67
CA GLN A 621 4.50 -16.11 5.85
C GLN A 621 3.70 -14.94 5.27
N THR A 622 4.36 -13.80 5.08
CA THR A 622 3.74 -12.59 4.53
C THR A 622 3.67 -12.66 3.01
N ALA A 623 2.47 -12.51 2.44
CA ALA A 623 2.30 -12.31 1.01
C ALA A 623 2.38 -10.81 0.68
N PHE A 624 3.27 -10.44 -0.25
CA PHE A 624 3.34 -9.08 -0.79
C PHE A 624 2.53 -9.02 -2.08
N ALA A 625 1.46 -8.21 -2.10
CA ALA A 625 0.68 -7.93 -3.30
C ALA A 625 0.92 -6.49 -3.78
N VAL A 626 1.12 -6.32 -5.09
CA VAL A 626 1.18 -5.00 -5.74
C VAL A 626 -0.25 -4.47 -5.85
N THR A 627 -0.45 -3.21 -5.49
CA THR A 627 -1.77 -2.56 -5.55
C THR A 627 -2.00 -2.02 -6.96
N ALA A 628 -3.13 -2.38 -7.58
CA ALA A 628 -3.52 -1.85 -8.89
C ALA A 628 -3.59 -0.32 -8.88
N LYS A 629 -3.07 0.31 -9.95
CA LYS A 629 -3.12 1.77 -10.15
C LYS A 629 -4.25 2.20 -11.08
N VAL A 630 -4.88 1.25 -11.76
CA VAL A 630 -6.05 1.45 -12.62
C VAL A 630 -7.30 1.09 -11.83
N VAL A 631 -8.32 1.95 -11.93
CA VAL A 631 -9.60 1.80 -11.24
C VAL A 631 -10.71 2.03 -12.26
N ASP A 632 -11.80 1.28 -12.11
CA ASP A 632 -13.03 1.41 -12.90
C ASP A 632 -13.57 2.86 -12.96
N ASP A 633 -14.06 3.27 -14.12
CA ASP A 633 -14.51 4.64 -14.39
C ASP A 633 -15.69 5.06 -13.48
N GLU A 634 -16.59 4.13 -13.15
CA GLU A 634 -17.71 4.42 -12.26
C GLU A 634 -17.22 4.64 -10.82
N ALA A 635 -16.24 3.87 -10.36
CA ALA A 635 -15.57 4.10 -9.08
C ALA A 635 -14.86 5.46 -9.06
N GLN A 636 -14.20 5.84 -10.15
CA GLN A 636 -13.58 7.16 -10.26
C GLN A 636 -14.62 8.30 -10.22
N LYS A 637 -15.77 8.16 -10.89
CA LYS A 637 -16.87 9.14 -10.81
C LYS A 637 -17.40 9.29 -9.39
N ARG A 638 -17.56 8.19 -8.65
CA ARG A 638 -17.96 8.22 -7.22
C ARG A 638 -16.94 8.98 -6.37
N TYR A 639 -15.65 8.68 -6.56
CA TYR A 639 -14.58 9.37 -5.86
C TYR A 639 -14.59 10.88 -6.12
N ARG A 640 -14.74 11.31 -7.39
CA ARG A 640 -14.83 12.75 -7.74
C ARG A 640 -16.02 13.45 -7.08
N LYS A 641 -17.14 12.74 -6.85
CA LYS A 641 -18.32 13.25 -6.12
C LYS A 641 -18.12 13.28 -4.59
N GLY A 642 -16.99 12.79 -4.07
CA GLY A 642 -16.74 12.69 -2.63
C GLY A 642 -17.58 11.61 -1.96
N LEU A 643 -17.84 10.50 -2.67
CA LEU A 643 -18.50 9.32 -2.14
C LEU A 643 -17.46 8.23 -1.83
N ILE A 644 -17.61 7.57 -0.69
CA ILE A 644 -16.79 6.40 -0.33
C ILE A 644 -17.33 5.18 -1.08
N ASP A 645 -16.43 4.38 -1.63
CA ASP A 645 -16.76 3.11 -2.27
C ASP A 645 -16.74 1.96 -1.26
N PHE A 646 -17.91 1.38 -0.97
CA PHE A 646 -18.06 0.24 -0.07
C PHE A 646 -18.42 -1.07 -0.81
N GLY A 647 -18.27 -1.10 -2.14
CA GLY A 647 -18.76 -2.21 -2.99
C GLY A 647 -18.08 -3.56 -2.81
N SER A 648 -16.99 -3.67 -2.05
CA SER A 648 -16.28 -4.94 -1.88
C SER A 648 -16.94 -5.85 -0.83
N SER A 649 -16.71 -7.17 -0.93
CA SER A 649 -17.22 -8.15 0.05
C SER A 649 -16.19 -8.51 1.14
N SER A 650 -15.25 -7.61 1.42
CA SER A 650 -14.11 -7.88 2.31
C SER A 650 -14.50 -8.03 3.79
N VAL A 651 -13.71 -8.80 4.56
CA VAL A 651 -13.88 -8.93 6.01
C VAL A 651 -13.71 -7.59 6.73
N MET A 652 -12.85 -6.70 6.21
CA MET A 652 -12.69 -5.34 6.75
C MET A 652 -14.00 -4.55 6.72
N LEU A 653 -14.79 -4.68 5.64
CA LEU A 653 -16.10 -4.04 5.55
C LEU A 653 -17.12 -4.65 6.52
N VAL A 654 -17.08 -5.97 6.73
CA VAL A 654 -17.90 -6.62 7.77
C VAL A 654 -17.61 -6.00 9.14
N ILE A 655 -16.34 -5.76 9.49
CA ILE A 655 -15.97 -5.10 10.76
C ILE A 655 -16.51 -3.67 10.81
N ILE A 656 -16.31 -2.86 9.76
CA ILE A 656 -16.78 -1.47 9.71
C ILE A 656 -18.30 -1.42 9.92
N ALA A 657 -19.06 -2.20 9.16
CA ALA A 657 -20.51 -2.25 9.26
C ALA A 657 -20.98 -2.77 10.62
N THR A 658 -20.34 -3.81 11.18
CA THR A 658 -20.68 -4.36 12.49
C THR A 658 -20.48 -3.33 13.60
N LEU A 659 -19.34 -2.64 13.62
CA LEU A 659 -19.04 -1.62 14.64
C LEU A 659 -19.98 -0.41 14.52
N ALA A 660 -20.32 -0.02 13.29
CA ALA A 660 -21.31 1.03 13.04
C ALA A 660 -22.70 0.63 13.58
N LEU A 661 -23.18 -0.57 13.27
CA LEU A 661 -24.47 -1.07 13.75
C LEU A 661 -24.52 -1.23 15.27
N LEU A 662 -23.46 -1.80 15.87
CA LEU A 662 -23.35 -1.97 17.32
C LEU A 662 -23.50 -0.63 18.06
N ASN A 663 -22.78 0.40 17.60
CA ASN A 663 -22.84 1.73 18.21
C ASN A 663 -24.19 2.41 17.98
N LEU A 664 -24.82 2.21 16.82
CA LEU A 664 -26.16 2.73 16.52
C LEU A 664 -27.24 2.14 17.43
N ILE A 665 -27.25 0.81 17.58
CA ILE A 665 -28.19 0.08 18.45
C ILE A 665 -27.98 0.50 19.91
N SER A 666 -26.72 0.56 20.34
CA SER A 666 -26.35 0.95 21.71
C SER A 666 -26.75 2.39 22.02
N LEU A 667 -26.54 3.32 21.08
CA LEU A 667 -26.98 4.71 21.20
C LEU A 667 -28.50 4.82 21.31
N GLY A 668 -29.24 4.13 20.45
CA GLY A 668 -30.71 4.10 20.50
C GLY A 668 -31.23 3.58 21.84
N TRP A 669 -30.63 2.51 22.36
CA TRP A 669 -30.94 1.99 23.69
C TRP A 669 -30.63 3.00 24.80
N GLY A 670 -29.45 3.60 24.76
CA GLY A 670 -29.03 4.60 25.74
C GLY A 670 -29.90 5.86 25.74
N LEU A 671 -30.33 6.34 24.56
CA LEU A 671 -31.25 7.47 24.43
C LEU A 671 -32.64 7.13 24.95
N LYS A 672 -33.18 5.95 24.62
CA LYS A 672 -34.43 5.46 25.21
C LYS A 672 -34.31 5.46 26.74
N LYS A 673 -33.22 4.92 27.27
CA LYS A 673 -32.99 4.89 28.72
C LYS A 673 -32.92 6.29 29.31
N ALA A 674 -32.19 7.21 28.67
CA ALA A 674 -32.08 8.60 29.10
C ALA A 674 -33.45 9.31 29.19
N LEU A 675 -34.35 9.02 28.26
CA LEU A 675 -35.71 9.60 28.23
C LEU A 675 -36.63 9.04 29.32
N PHE A 676 -36.43 7.78 29.74
CA PHE A 676 -37.36 7.07 30.64
C PHE A 676 -36.78 6.75 32.03
N SER A 677 -35.57 7.19 32.38
CA SER A 677 -34.91 6.92 33.67
C SER A 677 -34.77 8.17 34.53
N ALA A 678 -34.48 7.99 35.83
CA ALA A 678 -34.22 9.09 36.75
C ALA A 678 -32.98 9.93 36.33
N PRO A 679 -32.95 11.25 36.61
CA PRO A 679 -31.85 12.16 36.24
C PRO A 679 -30.46 11.66 36.64
N GLU A 680 -30.32 11.08 37.84
CA GLU A 680 -29.04 10.54 38.35
C GLU A 680 -28.48 9.40 37.48
N THR A 681 -29.36 8.59 36.85
CA THR A 681 -28.93 7.53 35.94
C THR A 681 -28.42 8.11 34.63
N PHE A 682 -29.04 9.20 34.15
CA PHE A 682 -28.59 9.91 32.96
C PHE A 682 -27.19 10.50 33.15
N GLU A 683 -26.94 11.14 34.29
CA GLU A 683 -25.64 11.76 34.63
C GLU A 683 -24.45 10.79 34.56
N THR A 684 -24.68 9.52 34.88
CA THR A 684 -23.64 8.48 34.82
C THR A 684 -23.34 7.96 33.41
N LEU A 685 -24.22 8.22 32.44
CA LEU A 685 -24.15 7.65 31.08
C LEU A 685 -23.84 8.68 29.99
N VAL A 686 -23.88 9.99 30.30
CA VAL A 686 -23.65 11.07 29.31
C VAL A 686 -22.36 10.86 28.53
N ALA A 687 -21.25 10.55 29.18
CA ALA A 687 -19.96 10.36 28.51
C ALA A 687 -20.00 9.18 27.51
N GLN A 688 -20.63 8.07 27.88
CA GLN A 688 -20.80 6.91 26.99
C GLN A 688 -21.72 7.25 25.81
N LEU A 689 -22.80 7.98 26.06
CA LEU A 689 -23.70 8.49 25.02
C LEU A 689 -22.96 9.41 24.04
N THR A 690 -22.11 10.31 24.54
CA THR A 690 -21.29 11.20 23.71
C THR A 690 -20.31 10.40 22.85
N VAL A 691 -19.59 9.44 23.42
CA VAL A 691 -18.64 8.59 22.66
C VAL A 691 -19.37 7.79 21.57
N CYS A 692 -20.47 7.11 21.91
CA CYS A 692 -21.27 6.36 20.94
C CYS A 692 -21.85 7.29 19.86
N GLY A 693 -22.36 8.46 20.25
CA GLY A 693 -22.88 9.48 19.34
C GLY A 693 -21.85 9.96 18.33
N ILE A 694 -20.62 10.25 18.77
CA ILE A 694 -19.53 10.63 17.86
C ILE A 694 -19.19 9.50 16.89
N ILE A 695 -19.12 8.25 17.36
CA ILE A 695 -18.85 7.09 16.51
C ILE A 695 -19.95 6.90 15.46
N VAL A 696 -21.22 7.06 15.84
CA VAL A 696 -22.36 7.02 14.92
C VAL A 696 -22.23 8.14 13.88
N MET A 697 -21.93 9.38 14.30
CA MET A 697 -21.76 10.51 13.39
C MET A 697 -20.58 10.33 12.42
N LEU A 698 -19.49 9.70 12.85
CA LEU A 698 -18.37 9.36 11.96
C LEU A 698 -18.78 8.30 10.93
N ASN A 699 -19.67 7.37 11.28
CA ASN A 699 -20.14 6.29 10.40
C ASN A 699 -21.34 6.65 9.52
N LEU A 700 -21.76 7.92 9.43
CA LEU A 700 -22.88 8.33 8.56
C LEU A 700 -22.80 7.78 7.12
N PRO A 701 -21.65 7.85 6.41
CA PRO A 701 -21.54 7.26 5.07
C PRO A 701 -21.70 5.73 5.04
N VAL A 702 -21.41 5.03 6.14
CA VAL A 702 -21.61 3.59 6.25
C VAL A 702 -23.10 3.27 6.33
N TYR A 703 -23.88 4.03 7.11
CA TYR A 703 -25.34 3.86 7.15
C TYR A 703 -26.00 4.23 5.83
N GLU A 704 -25.50 5.28 5.16
CA GLU A 704 -25.92 5.64 3.81
C GLU A 704 -25.71 4.47 2.84
N ALA A 705 -24.54 3.83 2.90
CA ALA A 705 -24.21 2.67 2.08
C ALA A 705 -24.93 1.37 2.47
N LEU A 706 -25.32 1.20 3.74
CA LEU A 706 -26.08 0.04 4.22
C LEU A 706 -27.57 0.09 3.86
N PHE A 707 -28.19 1.28 3.94
CA PHE A 707 -29.65 1.40 3.95
C PHE A 707 -30.24 2.20 2.80
N PHE A 708 -29.47 3.10 2.17
CA PHE A 708 -30.04 4.10 1.25
C PHE A 708 -29.45 4.06 -0.15
N ARG A 709 -28.20 3.61 -0.33
CA ARG A 709 -27.56 3.52 -1.65
C ARG A 709 -27.92 2.22 -2.35
N SER A 710 -28.14 2.33 -3.66
CA SER A 710 -28.38 1.20 -4.58
C SER A 710 -27.33 1.10 -5.69
N ASP A 711 -26.29 1.95 -5.67
CA ASP A 711 -25.20 1.92 -6.65
C ASP A 711 -24.14 0.85 -6.31
N LYS A 712 -23.20 0.59 -7.21
CA LYS A 712 -22.09 -0.37 -6.99
C LYS A 712 -21.19 -0.03 -5.80
N GLY A 713 -21.28 1.18 -5.23
CA GLY A 713 -20.55 1.57 -4.03
C GLY A 713 -21.35 1.38 -2.73
N SER A 714 -22.55 0.79 -2.79
CA SER A 714 -23.31 0.32 -1.63
C SER A 714 -22.63 -0.88 -0.96
N ILE A 715 -22.96 -1.14 0.32
CA ILE A 715 -22.42 -2.32 1.00
C ILE A 715 -23.17 -3.56 0.49
N PRO A 716 -22.46 -4.61 0.01
CA PRO A 716 -23.10 -5.81 -0.51
C PRO A 716 -24.04 -6.46 0.51
N SER A 717 -25.15 -7.02 0.04
CA SER A 717 -26.16 -7.67 0.89
C SER A 717 -25.57 -8.77 1.78
N SER A 718 -24.56 -9.49 1.28
CA SER A 718 -23.82 -10.50 2.04
C SER A 718 -23.10 -9.92 3.27
N VAL A 719 -22.48 -8.75 3.12
CA VAL A 719 -21.79 -8.01 4.20
C VAL A 719 -22.80 -7.42 5.16
N THR A 720 -23.90 -6.85 4.66
CA THR A 720 -25.01 -6.33 5.47
C THR A 720 -25.59 -7.43 6.36
N PHE A 721 -25.87 -8.60 5.80
CA PHE A 721 -26.41 -9.73 6.56
C PHE A 721 -25.42 -10.21 7.65
N LYS A 722 -24.15 -10.45 7.28
CA LYS A 722 -23.09 -10.86 8.23
C LYS A 722 -22.94 -9.86 9.38
N SER A 723 -22.88 -8.56 9.06
CA SER A 723 -22.69 -7.51 10.06
C SER A 723 -23.89 -7.34 10.98
N MET A 724 -25.12 -7.42 10.47
CA MET A 724 -26.33 -7.41 11.29
C MET A 724 -26.38 -8.60 12.25
N ALA A 725 -26.04 -9.80 11.76
CA ALA A 725 -26.00 -11.01 12.59
C ALA A 725 -24.98 -10.87 13.72
N ILE A 726 -23.75 -10.46 13.42
CA ILE A 726 -22.68 -10.30 14.42
C ILE A 726 -23.04 -9.19 15.42
N ALA A 727 -23.52 -8.04 14.96
CA ALA A 727 -23.93 -6.94 15.84
C ALA A 727 -25.08 -7.36 16.77
N SER A 728 -26.06 -8.11 16.26
CA SER A 728 -27.18 -8.64 17.06
C SER A 728 -26.69 -9.61 18.13
N ILE A 729 -25.79 -10.54 17.79
CA ILE A 729 -25.19 -11.47 18.76
C ILE A 729 -24.43 -10.71 19.86
N ALA A 730 -23.66 -9.69 19.48
CA ALA A 730 -22.94 -8.85 20.44
C ALA A 730 -23.91 -8.13 21.40
N CYS A 731 -25.03 -7.62 20.88
CA CYS A 731 -26.06 -6.95 21.71
C CYS A 731 -26.82 -7.92 22.63
N LEU A 732 -26.98 -9.19 22.23
CA LEU A 732 -27.69 -10.24 22.98
C LEU A 732 -26.80 -11.00 23.97
N SER A 733 -25.49 -10.73 23.96
CA SER A 733 -24.53 -11.37 24.87
C SER A 733 -24.86 -11.00 26.31
N PRO A 734 -25.18 -11.95 27.21
CA PRO A 734 -25.60 -11.58 28.56
C PRO A 734 -24.41 -11.06 29.37
N ALA A 735 -24.48 -9.82 29.85
CA ALA A 735 -23.80 -9.46 31.07
C ALA A 735 -24.30 -10.39 32.17
N ARG A 736 -23.38 -11.10 32.82
CA ARG A 736 -23.64 -12.09 33.86
C ARG A 736 -24.41 -11.42 35.03
N LYS A 737 -25.73 -11.29 34.92
CA LYS A 737 -26.61 -10.93 36.03
C LYS A 737 -26.71 -12.16 36.91
N THR A 738 -25.99 -12.15 38.02
CA THR A 738 -26.31 -13.00 39.17
C THR A 738 -27.66 -12.58 39.72
N ARG A 739 -28.74 -13.14 39.17
CA ARG A 739 -30.02 -13.29 39.86
C ARG A 739 -30.59 -14.66 39.48
N ASP A 740 -30.66 -15.51 40.49
CA ASP A 740 -31.40 -16.76 40.47
C ASP A 740 -32.87 -16.46 40.15
N TYR A 741 -33.29 -16.73 38.92
CA TYR A 741 -34.53 -17.42 38.57
C TYR A 741 -34.63 -17.57 37.04
N ASP A 742 -34.97 -18.79 36.62
CA ASP A 742 -35.36 -19.21 35.26
C ASP A 742 -34.25 -19.58 34.25
N GLN A 743 -33.61 -20.73 34.51
CA GLN A 743 -32.53 -21.32 33.71
C GLN A 743 -33.02 -22.21 32.54
N SER A 744 -34.32 -22.49 32.45
CA SER A 744 -34.89 -23.42 31.44
C SER A 744 -35.28 -22.72 30.13
N THR A 745 -35.88 -21.53 30.23
CA THR A 745 -36.43 -20.77 29.10
C THR A 745 -35.33 -20.12 28.24
N ASN A 746 -34.23 -19.70 28.88
CA ASN A 746 -33.11 -19.01 28.24
C ASN A 746 -32.20 -19.95 27.43
N ASN A 747 -32.12 -21.24 27.79
CA ASN A 747 -31.36 -22.24 27.05
C ASN A 747 -32.05 -22.68 25.75
N LYS A 748 -33.40 -22.73 25.72
CA LYS A 748 -34.16 -23.00 24.49
C LYS A 748 -34.03 -21.85 23.48
N MET A 749 -34.10 -20.60 23.94
CA MET A 749 -33.92 -19.43 23.07
C MET A 749 -32.48 -19.31 22.55
N ARG A 750 -31.47 -19.66 23.36
CA ARG A 750 -30.06 -19.76 22.92
C ARG A 750 -29.83 -20.83 21.86
N LEU A 751 -30.42 -22.02 22.03
CA LEU A 751 -30.31 -23.10 21.06
C LEU A 751 -31.02 -22.73 19.75
N SER A 752 -32.19 -22.10 19.83
CA SER A 752 -32.95 -21.64 18.66
C SER A 752 -32.28 -20.49 17.89
N VAL A 753 -31.70 -19.49 18.56
CA VAL A 753 -31.01 -18.37 17.88
C VAL A 753 -29.68 -18.83 17.25
N THR A 754 -28.95 -19.73 17.93
CA THR A 754 -27.71 -20.30 17.38
C THR A 754 -28.01 -21.27 16.23
N ALA A 755 -29.09 -22.05 16.32
CA ALA A 755 -29.54 -22.93 15.23
C ALA A 755 -30.09 -22.14 14.03
N VAL A 756 -30.80 -21.02 14.25
CA VAL A 756 -31.24 -20.13 13.17
C VAL A 756 -30.03 -19.43 12.52
N ALA A 757 -29.03 -18.99 13.30
CA ALA A 757 -27.80 -18.42 12.74
C ALA A 757 -27.03 -19.46 11.90
N VAL A 758 -26.91 -20.70 12.38
CA VAL A 758 -26.27 -21.80 11.63
C VAL A 758 -27.10 -22.20 10.40
N MET A 759 -28.42 -22.25 10.50
CA MET A 759 -29.29 -22.53 9.35
C MET A 759 -29.27 -21.41 8.32
N VAL A 760 -29.15 -20.14 8.72
CA VAL A 760 -29.05 -19.03 7.76
C VAL A 760 -27.65 -18.96 7.13
N ILE A 761 -26.59 -19.33 7.85
CA ILE A 761 -25.24 -19.53 7.29
C ILE A 761 -25.23 -20.68 6.26
N LEU A 762 -25.99 -21.75 6.52
CA LEU A 762 -26.10 -22.90 5.62
C LEU A 762 -27.07 -22.67 4.44
N SER A 763 -28.10 -21.84 4.60
CA SER A 763 -29.11 -21.57 3.57
C SER A 763 -28.72 -20.47 2.58
N SER A 764 -27.59 -19.78 2.78
CA SER A 764 -27.10 -18.72 1.90
C SER A 764 -26.14 -19.19 0.80
N VAL A 765 -25.98 -20.50 0.62
CA VAL A 765 -25.30 -21.07 -0.55
C VAL A 765 -26.29 -21.11 -1.71
N GLY A 766 -26.48 -19.97 -2.35
CA GLY A 766 -27.28 -19.83 -3.56
C GLY A 766 -26.58 -18.87 -4.51
N GLY A 767 -25.59 -19.39 -5.23
CA GLY A 767 -24.95 -18.71 -6.36
C GLY A 767 -25.45 -19.29 -7.68
N ALA A 768 -25.43 -18.47 -8.73
CA ALA A 768 -25.59 -18.92 -10.11
C ALA A 768 -24.58 -20.05 -10.42
N PHE A 769 -24.96 -20.94 -11.35
CA PHE A 769 -24.44 -22.30 -11.47
C PHE A 769 -23.06 -22.39 -12.14
N GLY A 770 -22.00 -22.58 -11.35
CA GLY A 770 -20.89 -23.48 -11.68
C GLY A 770 -21.13 -24.85 -11.02
N ILE A 771 -20.75 -25.95 -11.67
CA ILE A 771 -20.97 -27.30 -11.14
C ILE A 771 -19.71 -27.75 -10.42
N ARG A 772 -19.80 -27.87 -9.09
CA ARG A 772 -18.75 -28.49 -8.27
C ARG A 772 -19.12 -29.95 -7.96
N PHE A 773 -18.28 -30.89 -8.36
CA PHE A 773 -18.51 -32.32 -8.17
C PHE A 773 -17.24 -33.06 -7.76
N VAL A 774 -17.39 -34.27 -7.21
CA VAL A 774 -16.28 -35.13 -6.78
C VAL A 774 -16.14 -36.29 -7.75
N ILE A 775 -14.97 -36.44 -8.36
CA ILE A 775 -14.68 -37.50 -9.34
C ILE A 775 -13.92 -38.67 -8.70
N ASN A 776 -14.42 -39.88 -8.90
CA ASN A 776 -13.77 -41.12 -8.45
C ASN A 776 -12.88 -41.77 -9.50
N ARG A 777 -13.35 -41.82 -10.76
CA ARG A 777 -12.60 -42.39 -11.90
C ARG A 777 -12.94 -41.67 -13.19
N GLU A 778 -14.22 -41.61 -13.56
CA GLU A 778 -14.69 -40.89 -14.74
C GLU A 778 -16.05 -40.24 -14.43
N GLU A 779 -16.23 -38.98 -14.83
CA GLU A 779 -17.48 -38.25 -14.67
C GLU A 779 -17.76 -37.45 -15.95
N CYS A 780 -18.95 -37.59 -16.54
CA CYS A 780 -19.31 -36.93 -17.79
C CYS A 780 -20.51 -35.99 -17.63
N PHE A 781 -20.37 -34.77 -18.13
CA PHE A 781 -21.45 -33.77 -18.20
C PHE A 781 -21.92 -33.60 -19.63
N SER A 782 -23.21 -33.31 -19.80
CA SER A 782 -23.84 -33.11 -21.10
C SER A 782 -24.44 -31.72 -21.16
N HIS A 783 -24.05 -30.93 -22.15
CA HIS A 783 -24.59 -29.59 -22.40
C HIS A 783 -25.18 -29.53 -23.81
N LYS A 784 -26.45 -29.13 -23.93
CA LYS A 784 -27.12 -29.02 -25.23
C LYS A 784 -26.77 -27.66 -25.83
N VAL A 785 -26.24 -27.66 -27.04
CA VAL A 785 -25.74 -26.48 -27.73
C VAL A 785 -26.45 -26.33 -29.08
N GLU A 786 -26.80 -25.10 -29.43
CA GLU A 786 -27.40 -24.75 -30.73
C GLU A 786 -26.32 -24.54 -31.81
N TYR A 787 -26.71 -24.70 -33.07
CA TYR A 787 -25.79 -24.53 -34.19
C TYR A 787 -25.32 -23.07 -34.26
N GLY A 788 -24.00 -22.87 -34.34
CA GLY A 788 -23.39 -21.54 -34.43
C GLY A 788 -23.11 -20.87 -33.09
N ASN A 789 -23.40 -21.52 -31.95
CA ASN A 789 -23.04 -20.99 -30.64
C ASN A 789 -21.55 -21.17 -30.37
N THR A 790 -20.94 -20.18 -29.73
CA THR A 790 -19.62 -20.37 -29.11
C THR A 790 -19.82 -20.96 -27.72
N VAL A 791 -19.15 -22.08 -27.47
CA VAL A 791 -19.14 -22.78 -26.19
C VAL A 791 -17.87 -22.41 -25.47
N HIS A 792 -18.00 -21.76 -24.31
CA HIS A 792 -16.90 -21.47 -23.40
C HIS A 792 -16.96 -22.48 -22.25
N PHE A 793 -15.83 -23.08 -21.90
CA PHE A 793 -15.76 -23.95 -20.74
C PHE A 793 -14.45 -23.79 -19.97
N SER A 794 -14.51 -23.94 -18.66
CA SER A 794 -13.34 -23.93 -17.79
C SER A 794 -13.50 -24.93 -16.65
N PHE A 795 -12.38 -25.41 -16.13
CA PHE A 795 -12.40 -26.22 -14.91
C PHE A 795 -11.22 -25.92 -14.00
N VAL A 796 -11.40 -26.15 -12.71
CA VAL A 796 -10.36 -26.07 -11.68
C VAL A 796 -10.49 -27.25 -10.73
N VAL A 797 -9.42 -27.99 -10.52
CA VAL A 797 -9.35 -29.04 -9.49
C VAL A 797 -9.10 -28.36 -8.14
N ILE A 798 -10.03 -28.46 -7.19
CA ILE A 798 -9.99 -27.73 -5.91
C ILE A 798 -9.33 -28.55 -4.80
N LYS A 799 -9.52 -29.87 -4.76
CA LYS A 799 -9.13 -30.69 -3.60
C LYS A 799 -8.81 -32.12 -4.00
N SER A 800 -7.65 -32.64 -3.60
CA SER A 800 -7.43 -34.08 -3.40
C SER A 800 -7.58 -34.41 -1.91
N GLU A 801 -8.34 -35.45 -1.57
CA GLU A 801 -8.33 -36.03 -0.21
C GLU A 801 -7.22 -37.08 -0.10
N GLY A 802 -5.96 -36.62 -0.08
CA GLY A 802 -4.78 -37.45 0.16
C GLY A 802 -3.95 -36.92 1.34
N SER A 803 -3.77 -37.77 2.34
CA SER A 803 -2.85 -37.55 3.47
C SER A 803 -1.38 -37.50 2.99
N TRP A 804 -0.72 -36.36 3.23
CA TRP A 804 0.75 -36.18 3.27
C TRP A 804 1.57 -36.30 1.98
N HIS A 805 0.97 -36.61 0.82
CA HIS A 805 1.65 -36.55 -0.48
C HIS A 805 0.90 -35.61 -1.44
N TYR A 806 1.52 -34.47 -1.75
CA TYR A 806 1.10 -33.59 -2.83
C TYR A 806 1.76 -34.13 -4.11
N SER A 807 1.02 -34.84 -4.95
CA SER A 807 1.43 -35.08 -6.34
C SER A 807 0.75 -34.03 -7.22
N ASP A 808 1.47 -33.52 -8.24
CA ASP A 808 0.95 -32.58 -9.24
C ASP A 808 0.06 -33.28 -10.29
N ASP A 809 -0.49 -34.46 -9.97
CA ASP A 809 -1.29 -35.25 -10.91
C ASP A 809 -2.57 -34.48 -11.23
N GLY A 810 -2.76 -34.15 -12.52
CA GLY A 810 -3.94 -33.46 -13.01
C GLY A 810 -5.06 -34.40 -13.45
N VAL A 811 -6.17 -33.82 -13.90
CA VAL A 811 -7.29 -34.57 -14.50
C VAL A 811 -7.21 -34.50 -16.02
N ASP A 812 -7.70 -35.55 -16.68
CA ASP A 812 -7.91 -35.53 -18.12
C ASP A 812 -9.36 -35.08 -18.41
N LEU A 813 -9.58 -34.26 -19.44
CA LEU A 813 -10.89 -33.86 -19.93
C LEU A 813 -10.99 -34.13 -21.43
N VAL A 814 -11.97 -34.94 -21.84
CA VAL A 814 -12.30 -35.21 -23.24
C VAL A 814 -13.66 -34.61 -23.58
N VAL A 815 -13.69 -33.73 -24.59
CA VAL A 815 -14.92 -33.13 -25.10
C VAL A 815 -15.35 -33.83 -26.39
N LYS A 816 -16.59 -34.33 -26.44
CA LYS A 816 -17.17 -35.02 -27.60
C LYS A 816 -18.40 -34.28 -28.13
N GLY A 817 -18.47 -34.15 -29.44
CA GLY A 817 -19.61 -33.56 -30.14
C GLY A 817 -20.80 -34.51 -30.28
N PRO A 818 -21.91 -34.03 -30.86
CA PRO A 818 -23.17 -34.78 -30.98
C PRO A 818 -23.08 -36.08 -31.78
N ASN A 819 -22.14 -36.18 -32.73
CA ASN A 819 -21.93 -37.38 -33.56
C ASN A 819 -20.84 -38.31 -32.98
N GLY A 820 -20.34 -38.02 -31.78
CA GLY A 820 -19.29 -38.78 -31.11
C GLY A 820 -17.87 -38.42 -31.55
N GLU A 821 -17.70 -37.41 -32.38
CA GLU A 821 -16.42 -36.82 -32.75
C GLU A 821 -15.75 -36.19 -31.52
N GLN A 822 -14.44 -36.37 -31.39
CA GLN A 822 -13.66 -35.76 -30.32
C GLN A 822 -13.23 -34.36 -30.72
N ILE A 823 -13.56 -33.36 -29.90
CA ILE A 823 -13.31 -31.94 -30.15
C ILE A 823 -12.06 -31.47 -29.41
N HIS A 824 -11.95 -31.81 -28.12
CA HIS A 824 -10.78 -31.50 -27.30
C HIS A 824 -10.30 -32.73 -26.49
N ASP A 825 -8.99 -32.84 -26.30
CA ASP A 825 -8.29 -33.80 -25.43
C ASP A 825 -7.32 -32.99 -24.54
N ILE A 826 -7.69 -32.79 -23.28
CA ILE A 826 -6.85 -32.10 -22.30
C ILE A 826 -6.36 -33.17 -21.33
N ARG A 827 -5.04 -33.26 -21.12
CA ARG A 827 -4.44 -34.29 -20.25
C ARG A 827 -3.57 -33.67 -19.18
N ASP A 828 -3.65 -34.26 -17.99
CA ASP A 828 -2.78 -33.93 -16.85
C ASP A 828 -2.76 -32.44 -16.49
N LYS A 829 -3.95 -31.83 -16.41
CA LYS A 829 -4.12 -30.42 -16.04
C LYS A 829 -4.92 -30.27 -14.76
N THR A 830 -4.49 -29.35 -13.91
CA THR A 830 -5.17 -29.00 -12.65
C THR A 830 -6.15 -27.83 -12.81
N SER A 831 -6.04 -27.09 -13.91
CA SER A 831 -7.01 -26.09 -14.37
C SER A 831 -6.79 -25.80 -15.85
N ASP A 832 -7.85 -25.56 -16.60
CA ASP A 832 -7.76 -25.12 -18.00
C ASP A 832 -9.00 -24.33 -18.44
N LYS A 833 -8.88 -23.52 -19.50
CA LYS A 833 -9.94 -22.68 -20.08
C LYS A 833 -9.86 -22.73 -21.61
N HIS A 834 -10.96 -23.08 -22.28
CA HIS A 834 -11.02 -23.18 -23.75
C HIS A 834 -12.38 -22.74 -24.29
N GLU A 835 -12.42 -22.44 -25.59
CA GLU A 835 -13.64 -22.13 -26.33
C GLU A 835 -13.65 -22.80 -27.71
N PHE A 836 -14.85 -23.14 -28.22
CA PHE A 836 -15.03 -23.61 -29.58
C PHE A 836 -16.41 -23.26 -30.13
N VAL A 837 -16.54 -23.18 -31.46
CA VAL A 837 -17.83 -22.94 -32.14
C VAL A 837 -18.53 -24.27 -32.45
N ALA A 838 -19.80 -24.39 -32.09
CA ALA A 838 -20.60 -25.58 -32.33
C ALA A 838 -21.13 -25.66 -33.77
N TYR A 839 -20.48 -26.44 -34.62
CA TYR A 839 -20.90 -26.68 -36.02
C TYR A 839 -22.01 -27.72 -36.18
N HIS A 840 -22.37 -28.41 -35.10
CA HIS A 840 -23.49 -29.34 -35.08
C HIS A 840 -24.38 -29.04 -33.88
N GLN A 841 -25.68 -28.87 -34.12
CA GLN A 841 -26.67 -28.75 -33.05
C GLN A 841 -26.80 -30.10 -32.35
N GLY A 842 -26.74 -30.11 -31.03
CA GLY A 842 -26.90 -31.35 -30.27
C GLY A 842 -26.29 -31.29 -28.88
N VAL A 843 -26.11 -32.46 -28.28
CA VAL A 843 -25.57 -32.59 -26.92
C VAL A 843 -24.08 -32.83 -26.99
N TYR A 844 -23.31 -31.90 -26.43
CA TYR A 844 -21.87 -32.01 -26.26
C TYR A 844 -21.58 -32.65 -24.91
N ARG A 845 -20.63 -33.59 -24.87
CA ARG A 845 -20.24 -34.34 -23.66
C ARG A 845 -18.85 -33.95 -23.19
N PHE A 846 -18.71 -33.64 -21.91
CA PHE A 846 -17.47 -33.25 -21.23
C PHE A 846 -17.13 -34.34 -20.21
N CYS A 847 -16.18 -35.21 -20.54
CA CYS A 847 -15.82 -36.37 -19.73
C CYS A 847 -14.48 -36.16 -19.03
N PHE A 848 -14.51 -36.05 -17.71
CA PHE A 848 -13.34 -35.96 -16.85
C PHE A 848 -12.88 -37.36 -16.44
N THR A 849 -11.58 -37.61 -16.44
CA THR A 849 -10.96 -38.84 -15.93
C THR A 849 -9.95 -38.50 -14.85
N ASN A 850 -10.11 -39.10 -13.68
CA ASN A 850 -9.20 -38.97 -12.55
C ASN A 850 -8.19 -40.13 -12.57
N LYS A 851 -6.90 -39.80 -12.61
CA LYS A 851 -5.79 -40.76 -12.54
C LYS A 851 -5.27 -40.97 -11.12
N SER A 852 -5.64 -40.09 -10.18
CA SER A 852 -5.24 -40.13 -8.78
C SER A 852 -5.93 -41.29 -8.03
N PRO A 853 -5.26 -41.95 -7.07
CA PRO A 853 -5.90 -42.91 -6.19
C PRO A 853 -6.85 -42.27 -5.16
N TYR A 854 -6.93 -40.93 -5.13
CA TYR A 854 -7.75 -40.16 -4.21
C TYR A 854 -8.91 -39.45 -4.91
N HIS A 855 -9.95 -39.12 -4.15
CA HIS A 855 -11.11 -38.41 -4.66
C HIS A 855 -10.71 -36.95 -4.94
N GLU A 856 -11.03 -36.46 -6.14
CA GLU A 856 -10.76 -35.08 -6.53
C GLU A 856 -12.05 -34.28 -6.66
N THR A 857 -12.05 -33.04 -6.20
CA THR A 857 -13.18 -32.12 -6.41
C THR A 857 -12.88 -31.20 -7.57
N ILE A 858 -13.73 -31.18 -8.59
CA ILE A 858 -13.61 -30.32 -9.77
C ILE A 858 -14.72 -29.27 -9.69
N ASP A 859 -14.34 -28.01 -9.90
CA ASP A 859 -15.26 -26.94 -10.26
C ASP A 859 -15.26 -26.83 -11.78
N PHE A 860 -16.44 -26.96 -12.40
CA PHE A 860 -16.60 -26.97 -13.84
C PHE A 860 -17.68 -25.97 -14.25
N ASP A 861 -17.32 -25.11 -15.20
CA ASP A 861 -18.21 -24.11 -15.76
C ASP A 861 -18.29 -24.30 -17.28
N VAL A 862 -19.51 -24.28 -17.83
CA VAL A 862 -19.77 -24.43 -19.26
C VAL A 862 -20.94 -23.56 -19.67
N HIS A 863 -20.71 -22.74 -20.68
CA HIS A 863 -21.69 -21.81 -21.22
C HIS A 863 -21.72 -21.85 -22.74
N ALA A 864 -22.91 -21.81 -23.33
CA ALA A 864 -23.11 -21.69 -24.77
C ALA A 864 -23.93 -20.44 -25.08
N GLY A 865 -23.33 -19.46 -25.76
CA GLY A 865 -24.01 -18.24 -26.20
C GLY A 865 -24.32 -18.28 -27.70
N HIS A 866 -25.53 -17.84 -28.10
CA HIS A 866 -25.92 -17.65 -29.50
C HIS A 866 -26.09 -16.15 -29.81
N PHE A 867 -25.59 -15.69 -30.96
CA PHE A 867 -26.10 -14.48 -31.59
C PHE A 867 -27.03 -14.86 -32.75
N LEU A 868 -28.31 -14.47 -32.64
CA LEU A 868 -29.22 -14.37 -33.78
C LEU A 868 -28.65 -13.32 -34.75
N TYR A 869 -28.15 -13.76 -35.90
CA TYR A 869 -28.24 -12.92 -37.09
C TYR A 869 -29.73 -12.70 -37.34
N HIS A 870 -30.24 -11.54 -36.93
CA HIS A 870 -31.57 -11.09 -37.34
C HIS A 870 -31.51 -10.79 -38.85
N ASP A 871 -31.71 -11.84 -39.63
CA ASP A 871 -32.35 -11.71 -40.94
C ASP A 871 -33.86 -11.73 -40.73
N GLU A 872 -34.48 -10.69 -41.33
CA GLU A 872 -35.90 -10.47 -41.57
C GLU A 872 -36.77 -9.70 -40.53
N HIS A 873 -37.25 -8.56 -41.07
CA HIS A 873 -38.46 -7.79 -40.80
C HIS A 873 -38.45 -6.67 -39.72
N ALA A 874 -38.00 -5.51 -40.19
CA ALA A 874 -38.59 -4.17 -40.04
C ALA A 874 -38.69 -3.54 -38.63
N LYS A 875 -37.75 -2.63 -38.32
CA LYS A 875 -37.97 -1.18 -38.08
C LYS A 875 -36.64 -0.43 -37.86
N ASP A 876 -36.52 0.72 -38.52
CA ASP A 876 -35.48 1.78 -38.51
C ASP A 876 -33.99 1.36 -38.58
N GLU A 877 -33.38 1.66 -39.74
CA GLU A 877 -31.95 1.48 -40.06
C GLU A 877 -30.97 2.18 -39.09
N HIS A 878 -31.45 3.00 -38.15
CA HIS A 878 -30.62 3.75 -37.21
C HIS A 878 -30.20 2.98 -35.95
N PHE A 879 -30.86 1.87 -35.58
CA PHE A 879 -30.58 1.16 -34.32
C PHE A 879 -29.78 -0.13 -34.48
N LYS A 880 -29.62 -0.63 -35.72
CA LYS A 880 -28.88 -1.87 -36.02
C LYS A 880 -27.43 -1.85 -35.50
N PRO A 881 -26.65 -0.76 -35.69
CA PRO A 881 -25.29 -0.68 -35.14
C PRO A 881 -25.26 -0.63 -33.61
N LEU A 882 -26.30 -0.05 -32.98
CA LEU A 882 -26.41 0.08 -31.53
C LEU A 882 -26.66 -1.28 -30.87
N PHE A 883 -27.57 -2.09 -31.42
CA PHE A 883 -27.82 -3.45 -30.92
C PHE A 883 -26.62 -4.37 -31.13
N GLU A 884 -25.88 -4.20 -32.23
CA GLU A 884 -24.63 -4.92 -32.47
C GLU A 884 -23.54 -4.52 -31.44
N HIS A 885 -23.46 -3.24 -31.07
CA HIS A 885 -22.56 -2.78 -30.00
C HIS A 885 -23.01 -3.25 -28.61
N ILE A 886 -24.31 -3.28 -28.32
CA ILE A 886 -24.85 -3.81 -27.06
C ILE A 886 -24.52 -5.31 -26.94
N GLY A 887 -24.67 -6.09 -28.01
CA GLY A 887 -24.27 -7.49 -28.04
C GLY A 887 -22.77 -7.70 -27.81
N LYS A 888 -21.91 -6.89 -28.45
CA LYS A 888 -20.45 -6.90 -28.22
C LYS A 888 -20.09 -6.50 -26.78
N LEU A 889 -20.84 -5.58 -26.18
CA LEU A 889 -20.62 -5.16 -24.79
C LEU A 889 -21.06 -6.24 -23.80
N GLU A 890 -22.16 -6.94 -24.09
CA GLU A 890 -22.68 -8.06 -23.30
C GLU A 890 -21.71 -9.26 -23.36
N GLU A 891 -21.13 -9.55 -24.52
CA GLU A 891 -20.05 -10.52 -24.72
C GLU A 891 -18.79 -10.16 -23.92
N ALA A 892 -18.32 -8.91 -24.02
CA ALA A 892 -17.17 -8.45 -23.25
C ALA A 892 -17.44 -8.52 -21.74
N LEU A 893 -18.64 -8.15 -21.30
CA LEU A 893 -19.03 -8.21 -19.89
C LEU A 893 -19.11 -9.66 -19.39
N TYR A 894 -19.64 -10.58 -20.20
CA TYR A 894 -19.71 -11.99 -19.85
C TYR A 894 -18.33 -12.64 -19.82
N ASN A 895 -17.46 -12.34 -20.79
CA ASN A 895 -16.08 -12.81 -20.80
C ASN A 895 -15.31 -12.35 -19.56
N ILE A 896 -15.53 -11.11 -19.12
CA ILE A 896 -14.97 -10.59 -17.87
C ILE A 896 -15.54 -11.33 -16.65
N GLN A 897 -16.86 -11.59 -16.60
CA GLN A 897 -17.48 -12.34 -15.50
C GLN A 897 -16.98 -13.79 -15.42
N PHE A 898 -16.84 -14.44 -16.57
CA PHE A 898 -16.31 -15.79 -16.70
C PHE A 898 -14.84 -15.85 -16.24
N GLU A 899 -14.02 -14.87 -16.62
CA GLU A 899 -12.64 -14.75 -16.13
C GLU A 899 -12.56 -14.48 -14.64
N GLN A 900 -13.45 -13.64 -14.11
CA GLN A 900 -13.52 -13.37 -12.69
C GLN A 900 -13.87 -14.64 -11.90
N HIS A 901 -14.82 -15.45 -12.37
CA HIS A 901 -15.20 -16.71 -11.73
C HIS A 901 -14.04 -17.72 -11.72
N TRP A 902 -13.32 -17.81 -12.84
CA TRP A 902 -12.12 -18.66 -12.95
C TRP A 902 -11.00 -18.22 -11.99
N LEU A 903 -10.72 -16.91 -11.89
CA LEU A 903 -9.74 -16.35 -10.96
C LEU A 903 -10.15 -16.53 -9.49
N GLU A 904 -11.45 -16.41 -9.18
CA GLU A 904 -12.00 -16.69 -7.84
C GLU A 904 -11.80 -18.16 -7.46
N ALA A 905 -12.10 -19.10 -8.35
CA ALA A 905 -11.89 -20.54 -8.11
C ALA A 905 -10.39 -20.88 -7.91
N GLN A 906 -9.49 -20.24 -8.66
CA GLN A 906 -8.05 -20.40 -8.50
C GLN A 906 -7.56 -19.83 -7.15
N THR A 907 -8.11 -18.69 -6.74
CA THR A 907 -7.82 -18.05 -5.45
C THR A 907 -8.32 -18.89 -4.29
N ASP A 908 -9.52 -19.49 -4.40
CA ASP A 908 -10.10 -20.41 -3.43
C ASP A 908 -9.24 -21.67 -3.26
N ARG A 909 -8.76 -22.26 -4.35
CA ARG A 909 -7.78 -23.37 -4.30
C ARG A 909 -6.55 -22.96 -3.49
N GLN A 910 -5.97 -21.80 -3.77
CA GLN A 910 -4.77 -21.33 -3.09
C GLN A 910 -5.03 -21.01 -1.61
N ALA A 911 -6.21 -20.49 -1.29
CA ALA A 911 -6.65 -20.24 0.08
C ALA A 911 -6.84 -21.55 0.87
N ILE A 912 -7.49 -22.57 0.29
CA ILE A 912 -7.72 -23.87 0.95
C ILE A 912 -6.41 -24.63 1.17
N VAL A 913 -5.49 -24.57 0.20
CA VAL A 913 -4.14 -25.15 0.34
C VAL A 913 -3.41 -24.49 1.50
N ASN A 914 -3.45 -23.16 1.57
CA ASN A 914 -2.87 -22.40 2.69
C ASN A 914 -3.55 -22.69 4.03
N GLU A 915 -4.88 -22.82 4.06
CA GLU A 915 -5.66 -23.11 5.27
C GLU A 915 -5.38 -24.52 5.81
N LYS A 916 -5.28 -25.53 4.93
CA LYS A 916 -4.94 -26.91 5.33
C LYS A 916 -3.50 -27.04 5.82
N MET A 917 -2.55 -26.39 5.15
CA MET A 917 -1.15 -26.31 5.61
C MET A 917 -1.07 -25.61 6.98
N GLY A 918 -1.86 -24.54 7.18
CA GLY A 918 -1.97 -23.84 8.46
C GLY A 918 -2.61 -24.68 9.57
N ARG A 919 -3.70 -25.40 9.29
CA ARG A 919 -4.44 -26.19 10.30
C ARG A 919 -3.62 -27.36 10.84
N GLY A 920 -2.84 -28.03 9.99
CA GLY A 920 -1.91 -29.09 10.41
C GLY A 920 -0.79 -28.57 11.30
N ALA A 921 -0.23 -27.40 10.97
CA ALA A 921 0.76 -26.72 11.79
C ALA A 921 0.17 -26.27 13.14
N ILE A 922 -1.06 -25.75 13.17
CA ILE A 922 -1.76 -25.35 14.39
C ILE A 922 -1.99 -26.54 15.32
N HIS A 923 -2.43 -27.70 14.82
CA HIS A 923 -2.65 -28.89 15.66
C HIS A 923 -1.34 -29.42 16.25
N LYS A 924 -0.26 -29.45 15.44
CA LYS A 924 1.07 -29.83 15.91
C LYS A 924 1.60 -28.85 16.96
N ALA A 925 1.45 -27.54 16.72
CA ALA A 925 1.88 -26.49 17.64
C ALA A 925 1.08 -26.49 18.95
N LEU A 926 -0.24 -26.74 18.91
CA LEU A 926 -1.06 -26.89 20.11
C LEU A 926 -0.63 -28.10 20.94
N PHE A 927 -0.29 -29.21 20.29
CA PHE A 927 0.23 -30.40 20.96
C PHE A 927 1.61 -30.17 21.59
N GLU A 928 2.53 -29.54 20.86
CA GLU A 928 3.88 -29.20 21.36
C GLU A 928 3.81 -28.16 22.50
N SER A 929 2.94 -27.16 22.39
CA SER A 929 2.73 -26.15 23.44
C SER A 929 2.10 -26.77 24.69
N ALA A 930 1.13 -27.66 24.54
CA ALA A 930 0.54 -28.39 25.67
C ALA A 930 1.60 -29.28 26.37
N ALA A 931 2.47 -29.93 25.61
CA ALA A 931 3.57 -30.72 26.14
C ALA A 931 4.59 -29.85 26.92
N LEU A 932 4.93 -28.67 26.41
CA LEU A 932 5.83 -27.71 27.08
C LEU A 932 5.23 -27.14 28.36
N ILE A 933 3.92 -26.84 28.37
CA ILE A 933 3.21 -26.37 29.58
C ILE A 933 3.19 -27.48 30.65
N LEU A 934 2.90 -28.72 30.25
CA LEU A 934 2.95 -29.88 31.15
C LEU A 934 4.35 -30.13 31.71
N ALA A 935 5.38 -30.05 30.87
CA ALA A 935 6.77 -30.20 31.29
C ALA A 935 7.20 -29.08 32.26
N SER A 936 6.81 -27.84 31.99
CA SER A 936 7.11 -26.69 32.85
C SER A 936 6.37 -26.79 34.19
N GLY A 937 5.09 -27.20 34.17
CA GLY A 937 4.33 -27.47 35.39
C GLY A 937 4.94 -28.58 36.23
N LEU A 938 5.43 -29.65 35.60
CA LEU A 938 6.12 -30.75 36.26
C LEU A 938 7.46 -30.29 36.87
N GLN A 939 8.23 -29.46 36.16
CA GLN A 939 9.48 -28.88 36.68
C GLN A 939 9.23 -28.01 37.92
N VAL A 940 8.22 -27.13 37.88
CA VAL A 940 7.84 -26.29 39.03
C VAL A 940 7.38 -27.14 40.22
N TYR A 941 6.60 -28.20 39.96
CA TYR A 941 6.16 -29.13 41.00
C TYR A 941 7.34 -29.87 41.65
N ILE A 942 8.29 -30.36 40.85
CA ILE A 942 9.49 -31.04 41.36
C ILE A 942 10.36 -30.07 42.17
N LEU A 943 10.61 -28.86 41.66
CA LEU A 943 11.37 -27.82 42.38
C LEU A 943 10.74 -27.49 43.73
N ARG A 944 9.42 -27.29 43.77
CA ARG A 944 8.69 -27.01 45.01
C ARG A 944 8.83 -28.15 46.02
N ARG A 945 8.69 -29.40 45.57
CA ARG A 945 8.87 -30.60 46.42
C ARG A 945 10.31 -30.77 46.93
N LEU A 946 11.30 -30.36 46.14
CA LEU A 946 12.73 -30.43 46.49
C LEU A 946 13.09 -29.42 47.58
N PHE A 947 12.53 -28.20 47.51
CA PHE A 947 12.69 -27.18 48.56
C PHE A 947 11.89 -27.50 49.83
N GLU A 948 10.70 -28.10 49.72
CA GLU A 948 9.93 -28.58 50.88
C GLU A 948 10.65 -29.72 51.63
N ARG A 949 11.37 -30.62 50.93
CA ARG A 949 12.20 -31.64 51.58
C ARG A 949 13.45 -31.08 52.28
N LYS A 950 14.03 -29.98 51.80
CA LYS A 950 15.21 -29.35 52.44
C LYS A 950 14.88 -28.62 53.73
N LEU A 951 13.66 -28.10 53.86
CA LEU A 951 13.18 -27.46 55.10
C LEU A 951 12.89 -28.46 56.23
N GLY A 952 12.71 -29.76 55.91
CA GLY A 952 12.55 -30.82 56.90
C GLY A 952 13.86 -31.41 57.45
N ALA A 953 15.00 -31.18 56.80
CA ALA A 953 16.29 -31.79 57.17
C ALA A 953 17.26 -30.84 57.88
N SER A 954 16.89 -29.58 58.12
CA SER A 954 17.71 -28.58 58.84
C SER A 954 17.19 -28.32 60.27
N ARG A 955 16.78 -29.38 60.96
CA ARG A 955 16.61 -29.43 62.41
C ARG A 955 17.27 -30.71 62.95
N VAL A 956 18.60 -30.75 62.95
CA VAL A 956 19.50 -31.27 64.00
C VAL A 956 20.85 -30.61 63.79
#